data_AF-A0A8W8J945-F1
#
_entry.id   AF-A0A8W8J945-F1
#
_cell.length_a   1.000
_cell.length_b   1.000
_cell.length_c   1.000
_cell.angle_alpha   90.00
_cell.angle_beta   90.00
_cell.angle_gamma   90.00
#
_symmetry.space_group_name_H-M   'P 1'
#
loop_
_entity.id
_entity.type
_entity.pdbx_description
1 polymer ?
#
loop_
_entity_poly.entity_id
_entity_poly.type
_entity_poly.pdbx_seq_one_letter_code
_entity_poly.pdbx_strand_id
1 'polypeptide(L)'
;SSSSLLVKFDEPLNHNGAVVTRYKVEWSCFDDFIPLAGEELVEDMRHLEHEIKGLAKGNKYFIRVAACNMKGYSGYTVAKPAYAVPSSWRDVDNSTLSRTEGKLKLLDELFSQVKHLRPADASELKDNVGDSPLQRKRKSLKNLFTSAPKFYKSLKRGVYLACLLYHGDKVLVTSDDQLPVVEVDENFSGPTVNADLHWLMKISCTWDDVKSLRQDMEKNTSAGTMHFRYKLLQAVSVLQGALGIYDLGQFHFKPLKDSNGCIVLTTVCNVKDPKAVILSSSKWVSFAKLLRRSSGTGSEPQESLEVLVSSVSEMILYHQVSNIRLAKGLYLGYLKLQASLELNRVLVPKKAPNILPNIKVRDCPNVSREEWEWLQSLNADQQVAPPTQTQEEFRKQLAQATQKLFNILDISENFAASHRIYDVEVIEFSNDVAFILILPPVEEVCLVPGQNDTMTEKKDLTLLPVQVFEMIHMCTYQTQLINRYSRLSSILEMDLCLAQQVQREAFSTEELAPAKERVEKLSNIQTTVDKNWKSTRWIMDIITYARDKSMRGGILMSELTSPPKDVFNSELENPSEDGLFDNNNSQTGCQSVACDSNEISVGKDNIKIAKFYDPNDEEPKINGHVKKETGEPSVPNSGILQVYAAYDTGLSRGTRVRLHVTEKTTSREVINLVVRQLNKTVTQKGKTGPQYREDQLDEFCLVAVIGARERILRDDYQPLHLQNPWTKGRLYVRMKSNLLAAIQQGHATEV
;
A
#
# COMPACT_ATOMS: atom_id res chain seq x y z
N SER A 1 0.22 -23.17 12.38
CA SER A 1 -0.47 -22.54 11.23
C SER A 1 -1.98 -22.75 11.39
N SER A 2 -2.80 -22.49 10.37
CA SER A 2 -4.22 -22.82 10.38
C SER A 2 -4.52 -24.33 10.35
N SER A 3 -3.53 -25.18 10.05
CA SER A 3 -3.67 -26.65 9.95
C SER A 3 -2.47 -27.42 10.52
N SER A 4 -1.63 -26.76 11.33
CA SER A 4 -0.49 -27.39 12.01
C SER A 4 -0.23 -26.79 13.39
N LEU A 5 0.31 -27.61 14.30
CA LEU A 5 0.75 -27.20 15.64
C LEU A 5 2.21 -27.61 15.85
N LEU A 6 3.00 -26.70 16.42
CA LEU A 6 4.38 -26.99 16.81
C LEU A 6 4.40 -27.30 18.30
N VAL A 7 4.90 -28.48 18.65
CA VAL A 7 5.09 -28.94 20.03
C VAL A 7 6.57 -28.83 20.35
N LYS A 8 6.91 -28.11 21.42
CA LYS A 8 8.27 -28.07 21.98
C LYS A 8 8.27 -28.78 23.32
N PHE A 9 9.32 -29.53 23.60
CA PHE A 9 9.46 -30.28 24.84
C PHE A 9 10.92 -30.28 25.27
N ASP A 10 11.16 -30.49 26.56
CA ASP A 10 12.51 -30.54 27.13
C ASP A 10 12.86 -31.98 27.53
N GLU A 11 14.14 -32.23 27.77
CA GLU A 11 14.58 -33.50 28.34
C GLU A 11 13.94 -33.73 29.72
N PRO A 12 13.68 -34.99 30.10
CA PRO A 12 13.17 -35.31 31.43
C PRO A 12 14.09 -34.75 32.52
N LEU A 13 13.52 -34.03 33.49
CA LEU A 13 14.24 -33.40 34.60
C LEU A 13 15.11 -34.37 35.41
N ASN A 14 14.80 -35.66 35.38
CA ASN A 14 15.60 -36.70 36.00
C ASN A 14 15.63 -37.96 35.13
N HIS A 15 16.79 -38.27 34.58
CA HIS A 15 16.99 -39.44 33.74
C HIS A 15 17.70 -40.60 34.46
N ASN A 16 18.08 -40.45 35.75
CA ASN A 16 18.81 -41.48 36.53
C ASN A 16 20.02 -42.10 35.78
N GLY A 17 20.68 -41.33 34.90
CA GLY A 17 21.77 -41.79 34.06
C GLY A 17 21.36 -42.60 32.80
N ALA A 18 20.07 -42.78 32.53
CA ALA A 18 19.57 -43.44 31.32
C ALA A 18 19.51 -42.47 30.13
N VAL A 19 20.04 -42.89 28.99
CA VAL A 19 20.01 -42.08 27.76
C VAL A 19 18.62 -42.19 27.12
N VAL A 20 17.97 -41.05 26.88
CA VAL A 20 16.74 -40.99 26.08
C VAL A 20 17.09 -41.24 24.62
N THR A 21 16.41 -42.18 23.98
CA THR A 21 16.68 -42.59 22.60
C THR A 21 15.70 -42.02 21.59
N ARG A 22 14.48 -41.67 22.02
CA ARG A 22 13.42 -41.05 21.19
C ARG A 22 12.29 -40.51 22.05
N TYR A 23 11.41 -39.71 21.45
CA TYR A 23 10.15 -39.26 22.05
C TYR A 23 8.95 -39.76 21.25
N LYS A 24 7.84 -40.00 21.94
CA LYS A 24 6.54 -40.26 21.34
C LYS A 24 5.63 -39.06 21.58
N VAL A 25 5.14 -38.44 20.51
CA VAL A 25 4.19 -37.34 20.54
C VAL A 25 2.83 -37.90 20.13
N GLU A 26 1.80 -37.69 20.95
CA GLU A 26 0.43 -38.12 20.66
C GLU A 26 -0.53 -36.93 20.70
N TRP A 27 -1.53 -36.95 19.83
CA TRP A 27 -2.60 -35.95 19.83
C TRP A 27 -3.99 -36.57 19.68
N SER A 28 -4.97 -35.93 20.29
CA SER A 28 -6.37 -36.34 20.24
C SER A 28 -7.30 -35.12 20.27
N CYS A 29 -8.54 -35.29 19.81
CA CYS A 29 -9.59 -34.29 19.98
C CYS A 29 -10.24 -34.32 21.38
N PHE A 30 -9.85 -35.30 22.21
CA PHE A 30 -10.36 -35.53 23.55
C PHE A 30 -9.21 -35.49 24.58
N ASP A 31 -9.51 -35.02 25.79
CA ASP A 31 -8.53 -34.82 26.87
C ASP A 31 -8.07 -36.14 27.51
N ASP A 32 -8.87 -37.20 27.40
CA ASP A 32 -8.53 -38.57 27.78
C ASP A 32 -7.68 -39.32 26.75
N PHE A 33 -7.44 -38.69 25.58
CA PHE A 33 -6.72 -39.25 24.43
C PHE A 33 -7.40 -40.48 23.80
N ILE A 34 -8.74 -40.60 23.90
CA ILE A 34 -9.51 -41.72 23.35
C ILE A 34 -10.69 -41.19 22.48
N PRO A 35 -10.75 -41.52 21.17
CA PRO A 35 -9.72 -42.16 20.37
C PRO A 35 -8.52 -41.23 20.13
N LEU A 36 -7.36 -41.81 19.79
CA LEU A 36 -6.23 -41.03 19.28
C LEU A 36 -6.54 -40.48 17.89
N ALA A 37 -6.20 -39.21 17.67
CA ALA A 37 -6.24 -38.61 16.34
C ALA A 37 -4.94 -38.89 15.56
N GLY A 38 -3.82 -39.07 16.25
CA GLY A 38 -2.56 -39.54 15.67
C GLY A 38 -1.41 -39.58 16.67
N GLU A 39 -0.29 -40.15 16.22
CA GLU A 39 0.96 -40.26 16.97
C GLU A 39 2.18 -40.18 16.04
N GLU A 40 3.32 -39.71 16.55
CA GLU A 40 4.59 -39.68 15.82
C GLU A 40 5.77 -40.00 16.76
N LEU A 41 6.79 -40.69 16.23
CA LEU A 41 8.07 -40.93 16.91
C LEU A 41 9.12 -39.90 16.47
N VAL A 42 9.66 -39.16 17.42
CA VAL A 42 10.74 -38.19 17.20
C VAL A 42 12.06 -38.82 17.61
N GLU A 43 12.89 -39.14 16.61
CA GLU A 43 14.20 -39.76 16.80
C GLU A 43 15.37 -38.76 16.73
N ASP A 44 15.16 -37.58 16.14
CA ASP A 44 16.17 -36.51 16.13
C ASP A 44 16.22 -35.79 17.48
N MET A 45 17.20 -36.16 18.30
CA MET A 45 17.44 -35.58 19.63
C MET A 45 18.13 -34.21 19.58
N ARG A 46 18.51 -33.70 18.40
CA ARG A 46 19.16 -32.37 18.28
C ARG A 46 18.18 -31.22 18.42
N HIS A 47 16.92 -31.46 18.07
CA HIS A 47 15.84 -30.47 18.14
C HIS A 47 14.63 -31.11 18.82
N LEU A 48 14.36 -30.72 20.07
CA LEU A 48 13.25 -31.24 20.86
C LEU A 48 11.93 -30.52 20.51
N GLU A 49 11.56 -30.60 19.23
CA GLU A 49 10.33 -30.05 18.71
C GLU A 49 9.75 -30.92 17.60
N HIS A 50 8.43 -30.87 17.44
CA HIS A 50 7.73 -31.61 16.39
C HIS A 50 6.55 -30.80 15.86
N GLU A 51 6.49 -30.64 14.53
CA GLU A 51 5.36 -29.99 13.85
C GLU A 51 4.34 -31.05 13.40
N ILE A 52 3.19 -31.08 14.10
CA ILE A 52 2.04 -31.90 13.73
C ILE A 52 1.31 -31.21 12.58
N LYS A 53 1.27 -31.83 11.40
CA LYS A 53 0.69 -31.28 10.16
C LYS A 53 -0.63 -31.96 9.82
N GLY A 54 -1.43 -31.31 8.96
CA GLY A 54 -2.65 -31.89 8.41
C GLY A 54 -3.81 -31.94 9.41
N LEU A 55 -3.77 -31.09 10.44
CA LEU A 55 -4.84 -30.99 11.42
C LEU A 55 -6.05 -30.28 10.84
N ALA A 56 -7.25 -30.74 11.24
CA ALA A 56 -8.49 -30.11 10.85
C ALA A 56 -8.63 -28.76 11.57
N LYS A 57 -8.80 -27.70 10.78
CA LYS A 57 -8.95 -26.33 11.26
C LYS A 57 -10.17 -26.19 12.16
N GLY A 58 -10.04 -25.45 13.25
CA GLY A 58 -11.12 -25.18 14.21
C GLY A 58 -11.35 -26.27 15.27
N ASN A 59 -10.71 -27.43 15.16
CA ASN A 59 -10.81 -28.49 16.18
C ASN A 59 -9.82 -28.27 17.32
N LYS A 60 -10.22 -28.63 18.54
CA LYS A 60 -9.30 -28.71 19.69
C LYS A 60 -8.43 -29.95 19.57
N TYR A 61 -7.13 -29.79 19.74
CA TYR A 61 -6.18 -30.91 19.82
C TYR A 61 -5.43 -30.86 21.15
N PHE A 62 -5.64 -31.90 21.96
CA PHE A 62 -4.86 -32.20 23.15
C PHE A 62 -3.60 -32.94 22.77
N ILE A 63 -2.48 -32.60 23.40
CA ILE A 63 -1.15 -33.11 23.03
C ILE A 63 -0.44 -33.62 24.28
N ARG A 64 0.21 -34.78 24.16
CA ARG A 64 1.08 -35.33 25.21
C ARG A 64 2.35 -35.94 24.63
N VAL A 65 3.43 -35.91 25.41
CA VAL A 65 4.74 -36.42 25.01
C VAL A 65 5.25 -37.43 26.05
N ALA A 66 5.81 -38.54 25.60
CA ALA A 66 6.54 -39.50 26.44
C ALA A 66 7.97 -39.69 25.93
N ALA A 67 8.94 -39.71 26.84
CA ALA A 67 10.33 -40.04 26.52
C ALA A 67 10.49 -41.57 26.47
N CYS A 68 11.39 -42.07 25.63
CA CYS A 68 11.68 -43.50 25.51
C CYS A 68 13.17 -43.75 25.68
N ASN A 69 13.51 -44.82 26.41
CA ASN A 69 14.86 -45.34 26.52
C ASN A 69 14.86 -46.88 26.36
N MET A 70 16.00 -47.52 26.62
CA MET A 70 16.15 -48.98 26.54
C MET A 70 15.17 -49.79 27.43
N LYS A 71 14.57 -49.17 28.47
CA LYS A 71 13.57 -49.82 29.35
C LYS A 71 12.13 -49.65 28.87
N GLY A 72 11.84 -48.69 28.00
CA GLY A 72 10.50 -48.41 27.51
C GLY A 72 10.15 -46.92 27.57
N TYR A 73 8.84 -46.62 27.53
CA TYR A 73 8.31 -45.26 27.60
C TYR A 73 8.17 -44.78 29.04
N SER A 74 8.40 -43.49 29.26
CA SER A 74 8.03 -42.80 30.49
C SER A 74 6.51 -42.64 30.60
N GLY A 75 6.05 -42.11 31.73
CA GLY A 75 4.72 -41.50 31.78
C GLY A 75 4.61 -40.35 30.77
N TYR A 76 3.39 -40.11 30.29
CA TYR A 76 3.11 -39.00 29.40
C TYR A 76 3.05 -37.68 30.17
N THR A 77 3.58 -36.62 29.57
CA THR A 77 3.41 -35.24 30.01
C THR A 77 2.49 -34.52 29.05
N VAL A 78 1.43 -33.90 29.56
CA VAL A 78 0.48 -33.11 28.76
C VAL A 78 1.08 -31.74 28.45
N ALA A 79 0.83 -31.24 27.24
CA ALA A 79 1.27 -29.93 26.79
C ALA A 79 0.72 -28.79 27.67
N LYS A 80 1.35 -27.62 27.59
CA LYS A 80 0.86 -26.37 28.18
C LYS A 80 0.85 -25.29 27.10
N PRO A 81 -0.32 -24.75 26.70
CA PRO A 81 -1.67 -25.14 27.12
C PRO A 81 -2.00 -26.60 26.78
N ALA A 82 -2.95 -27.20 27.50
CA ALA A 82 -3.32 -28.61 27.36
C ALA A 82 -3.87 -28.96 25.97
N TYR A 83 -4.46 -27.99 25.30
CA TYR A 83 -4.90 -28.07 23.91
C TYR A 83 -4.59 -26.78 23.16
N ALA A 84 -4.58 -26.89 21.83
CA ALA A 84 -4.60 -25.74 20.94
C ALA A 84 -5.57 -25.97 19.78
N VAL A 85 -6.03 -24.90 19.14
CA VAL A 85 -6.95 -24.93 18.00
C VAL A 85 -6.25 -24.38 16.76
N PRO A 86 -5.88 -25.23 15.78
CA PRO A 86 -5.35 -24.78 14.49
C PRO A 86 -6.36 -23.83 13.84
N SER A 87 -5.98 -22.57 13.71
CA SER A 87 -6.84 -21.49 13.22
C SER A 87 -6.01 -20.33 12.72
N SER A 88 -6.67 -19.40 12.04
CA SER A 88 -6.09 -18.16 11.52
C SER A 88 -6.97 -16.98 11.91
N TRP A 89 -6.37 -15.80 12.03
CA TRP A 89 -7.06 -14.52 12.17
C TRP A 89 -8.19 -14.31 11.14
N ARG A 90 -8.10 -14.95 9.97
CA ARG A 90 -9.14 -14.93 8.91
C ARG A 90 -10.47 -15.59 9.31
N ASP A 91 -10.46 -16.41 10.36
CA ASP A 91 -11.62 -17.19 10.81
C ASP A 91 -12.64 -16.39 11.62
N VAL A 92 -12.30 -15.15 11.97
CA VAL A 92 -13.18 -14.25 12.72
C VAL A 92 -14.32 -13.76 11.84
N ASP A 93 -13.99 -13.27 10.64
CA ASP A 93 -14.97 -12.67 9.71
C ASP A 93 -15.34 -13.60 8.54
N ASN A 94 -14.93 -14.87 8.57
CA ASN A 94 -14.98 -15.77 7.41
C ASN A 94 -14.33 -15.16 6.15
N SER A 95 -13.31 -14.32 6.32
CA SER A 95 -12.56 -13.70 5.22
C SER A 95 -11.64 -14.76 4.59
N THR A 96 -12.18 -15.52 3.63
CA THR A 96 -11.57 -16.79 3.22
C THR A 96 -10.29 -16.67 2.39
N LEU A 97 -10.03 -15.53 1.73
CA LEU A 97 -8.98 -15.45 0.71
C LEU A 97 -7.85 -14.51 1.07
N SER A 98 -6.62 -15.01 0.91
CA SER A 98 -5.42 -14.17 0.99
C SER A 98 -5.37 -13.13 -0.14
N ARG A 99 -4.70 -12.00 0.11
CA ARG A 99 -4.47 -10.94 -0.88
C ARG A 99 -3.76 -11.43 -2.15
N THR A 100 -3.13 -12.60 -2.13
CA THR A 100 -2.37 -13.15 -3.28
C THR A 100 -2.99 -14.43 -3.84
N GLU A 101 -3.98 -15.01 -3.17
CA GLU A 101 -4.55 -16.30 -3.54
C GLU A 101 -5.27 -16.25 -4.90
N GLY A 102 -5.02 -17.26 -5.75
CA GLY A 102 -5.60 -17.35 -7.11
C GLY A 102 -5.09 -16.33 -8.13
N LYS A 103 -4.40 -15.26 -7.70
CA LYS A 103 -4.01 -14.14 -8.58
C LYS A 103 -3.02 -14.52 -9.66
N LEU A 104 -2.08 -15.43 -9.38
CA LEU A 104 -1.13 -15.92 -10.37
C LEU A 104 -1.85 -16.58 -11.56
N LYS A 105 -2.80 -17.47 -11.28
CA LYS A 105 -3.58 -18.15 -12.33
C LYS A 105 -4.38 -17.15 -13.17
N LEU A 106 -5.03 -16.19 -12.51
CA LEU A 106 -5.76 -15.12 -13.20
C LEU A 106 -4.84 -14.30 -14.12
N LEU A 107 -3.65 -13.92 -13.66
CA LEU A 107 -2.70 -13.17 -14.50
C LEU A 107 -2.23 -13.98 -15.72
N ASP A 108 -1.99 -15.27 -15.57
CA ASP A 108 -1.62 -16.15 -16.68
C ASP A 108 -2.79 -16.28 -17.69
N GLU A 109 -4.03 -16.40 -17.22
CA GLU A 109 -5.24 -16.43 -18.05
C GLU A 109 -5.43 -15.12 -18.82
N LEU A 110 -5.31 -13.97 -18.15
CA LEU A 110 -5.43 -12.65 -18.78
C LEU A 110 -4.30 -12.41 -19.78
N PHE A 111 -3.08 -12.86 -19.48
CA PHE A 111 -1.96 -12.79 -20.42
C PHE A 111 -2.21 -13.60 -21.69
N SER A 112 -2.76 -14.81 -21.58
CA SER A 112 -3.17 -15.61 -22.73
C SER A 112 -4.21 -14.88 -23.58
N GLN A 113 -5.21 -14.25 -22.95
CA GLN A 113 -6.23 -13.46 -23.65
C GLN A 113 -5.61 -12.28 -24.42
N VAL A 114 -4.72 -11.51 -23.78
CA VAL A 114 -4.02 -10.38 -24.45
C VAL A 114 -3.22 -10.90 -25.64
N LYS A 115 -2.49 -12.02 -25.50
CA LYS A 115 -1.72 -12.63 -26.59
C LYS A 115 -2.61 -13.00 -27.79
N HIS A 116 -3.81 -13.50 -27.58
CA HIS A 116 -4.76 -13.83 -28.66
C HIS A 116 -5.38 -12.60 -29.34
N LEU A 117 -5.42 -11.45 -28.66
CA LEU A 117 -5.96 -10.19 -29.21
C LEU A 117 -4.91 -9.37 -29.97
N ARG A 118 -3.66 -9.84 -30.08
CA ARG A 118 -2.61 -9.13 -30.82
C ARG A 118 -2.79 -9.31 -32.33
N PRO A 119 -2.52 -8.26 -33.14
CA PRO A 119 -2.50 -8.34 -34.60
C PRO A 119 -1.48 -9.34 -35.11
N ALA A 120 -1.69 -9.86 -36.33
CA ALA A 120 -0.78 -10.81 -36.96
C ALA A 120 0.62 -10.25 -37.23
N ASP A 121 0.77 -8.93 -37.33
CA ASP A 121 2.05 -8.26 -37.56
C ASP A 121 2.76 -7.84 -36.26
N ALA A 122 2.15 -8.10 -35.09
CA ALA A 122 2.75 -7.82 -33.79
C ALA A 122 3.93 -8.76 -33.49
N SER A 123 4.89 -8.28 -32.71
CA SER A 123 6.05 -9.07 -32.31
C SER A 123 5.64 -10.29 -31.47
N GLU A 124 6.27 -11.44 -31.73
CA GLU A 124 5.99 -12.65 -30.96
C GLU A 124 6.33 -12.48 -29.47
N LEU A 125 5.40 -12.88 -28.62
CA LEU A 125 5.59 -12.97 -27.17
C LEU A 125 5.87 -14.42 -26.78
N LYS A 126 7.03 -14.64 -26.17
CA LYS A 126 7.40 -15.96 -25.62
C LYS A 126 6.49 -16.34 -24.46
N ASP A 127 6.10 -17.60 -24.35
CA ASP A 127 5.45 -18.08 -23.14
C ASP A 127 6.43 -18.02 -21.96
N ASN A 128 5.91 -17.91 -20.73
CA ASN A 128 6.73 -17.75 -19.53
C ASN A 128 7.68 -18.95 -19.39
N VAL A 129 8.95 -18.79 -19.80
CA VAL A 129 10.00 -19.76 -19.53
C VAL A 129 10.46 -19.50 -18.10
N GLY A 130 10.27 -20.49 -17.22
CA GLY A 130 10.63 -20.41 -15.82
C GLY A 130 12.09 -19.99 -15.57
N ASP A 131 12.27 -19.32 -14.43
CA ASP A 131 13.51 -18.94 -13.74
C ASP A 131 14.82 -19.31 -14.43
N SER A 132 15.34 -18.39 -15.24
CA SER A 132 16.79 -18.19 -15.35
C SER A 132 17.09 -16.72 -15.65
N PRO A 133 17.51 -15.92 -14.66
CA PRO A 133 17.82 -14.49 -14.84
C PRO A 133 19.04 -14.21 -15.74
N LEU A 134 19.71 -15.25 -16.24
CA LEU A 134 20.96 -15.13 -16.99
C LEU A 134 20.91 -15.96 -18.27
N GLN A 135 19.84 -15.81 -19.07
CA GLN A 135 19.88 -16.34 -20.43
C GLN A 135 20.90 -15.53 -21.23
N ARG A 136 22.02 -16.17 -21.63
CA ARG A 136 22.99 -15.56 -22.54
C ARG A 136 22.36 -15.39 -23.92
N LYS A 137 22.61 -14.26 -24.58
CA LYS A 137 22.32 -14.11 -26.01
C LYS A 137 23.20 -15.08 -26.80
N ARG A 138 22.60 -16.14 -27.37
CA ARG A 138 23.30 -17.03 -28.31
C ARG A 138 23.69 -16.18 -29.53
N LYS A 139 24.99 -15.89 -29.71
CA LYS A 139 25.45 -15.05 -30.81
C LYS A 139 25.44 -15.82 -32.13
N SER A 140 24.88 -15.18 -33.16
CA SER A 140 25.24 -15.40 -34.55
C SER A 140 26.55 -14.63 -34.85
N LEU A 141 27.41 -15.19 -35.71
CA LEU A 141 28.69 -14.62 -36.16
C LEU A 141 28.58 -13.16 -36.67
N LYS A 142 27.37 -12.70 -37.06
CA LYS A 142 27.10 -11.33 -37.49
C LYS A 142 27.31 -10.26 -36.40
N ASN A 143 27.20 -10.62 -35.11
CA ASN A 143 27.36 -9.67 -33.98
C ASN A 143 28.81 -9.46 -33.54
N LEU A 144 29.79 -9.96 -34.31
CA LEU A 144 31.22 -9.68 -34.11
C LEU A 144 31.70 -8.46 -34.92
N PHE A 145 30.89 -7.99 -35.88
CA PHE A 145 31.26 -6.91 -36.81
C PHE A 145 30.43 -5.63 -36.64
N THR A 146 29.53 -5.58 -35.66
CA THR A 146 28.79 -4.36 -35.31
C THR A 146 29.66 -3.44 -34.45
N SER A 147 29.88 -2.20 -34.90
CA SER A 147 30.58 -1.16 -34.13
C SER A 147 29.98 -1.03 -32.73
N ALA A 148 30.83 -1.05 -31.69
CA ALA A 148 30.37 -0.84 -30.32
C ALA A 148 29.70 0.53 -30.20
N PRO A 149 28.56 0.65 -29.48
CA PRO A 149 27.92 1.95 -29.28
C PRO A 149 28.88 2.89 -28.55
N LYS A 150 28.89 4.15 -28.98
CA LYS A 150 29.68 5.20 -28.33
C LYS A 150 29.03 5.53 -26.98
N PHE A 151 29.69 5.15 -25.89
CA PHE A 151 29.31 5.59 -24.56
C PHE A 151 29.70 7.05 -24.35
N TYR A 152 28.85 7.78 -23.62
CA TYR A 152 29.05 9.21 -23.41
C TYR A 152 30.16 9.47 -22.39
N LYS A 153 31.04 10.42 -22.72
CA LYS A 153 32.18 10.85 -21.87
C LYS A 153 31.94 12.18 -21.16
N SER A 154 30.92 12.92 -21.58
CA SER A 154 30.46 14.17 -21.00
C SER A 154 28.96 14.25 -21.25
N LEU A 155 28.20 14.65 -20.24
CA LEU A 155 26.74 14.68 -20.30
C LEU A 155 26.29 16.14 -20.43
N LYS A 156 25.45 16.39 -21.42
CA LYS A 156 24.76 17.67 -21.61
C LYS A 156 23.37 17.60 -21.01
N ARG A 157 22.60 18.69 -21.09
CA ARG A 157 21.17 18.69 -20.79
C ARG A 157 20.46 17.57 -21.56
N GLY A 158 19.63 16.78 -20.88
CA GLY A 158 18.94 15.63 -21.46
C GLY A 158 18.75 14.48 -20.47
N VAL A 159 18.18 13.38 -20.93
CA VAL A 159 18.00 12.15 -20.15
C VAL A 159 18.94 11.07 -20.66
N TYR A 160 19.60 10.37 -19.73
CA TYR A 160 20.55 9.31 -20.00
C TYR A 160 20.24 8.07 -19.17
N LEU A 161 20.67 6.91 -19.67
CA LEU A 161 20.59 5.63 -19.00
C LEU A 161 22.00 5.09 -18.74
N ALA A 162 22.34 4.93 -17.47
CA ALA A 162 23.56 4.31 -17.00
C ALA A 162 23.34 2.84 -16.60
N CYS A 163 24.34 2.00 -16.84
CA CYS A 163 24.34 0.60 -16.40
C CYS A 163 25.52 0.33 -15.46
N LEU A 164 25.20 0.16 -14.17
CA LEU A 164 26.15 -0.16 -13.11
C LEU A 164 26.21 -1.68 -12.90
N LEU A 165 27.20 -2.32 -13.49
CA LEU A 165 27.48 -3.74 -13.28
C LEU A 165 28.61 -3.91 -12.26
N TYR A 166 28.38 -4.68 -11.21
CA TYR A 166 29.40 -4.93 -10.17
C TYR A 166 29.59 -6.43 -9.90
N HIS A 167 30.78 -6.78 -9.43
CA HIS A 167 31.15 -8.12 -8.97
C HIS A 167 32.15 -8.00 -7.83
N GLY A 168 31.74 -8.39 -6.61
CA GLY A 168 32.52 -8.12 -5.41
C GLY A 168 32.74 -6.62 -5.22
N ASP A 169 34.01 -6.20 -5.15
CA ASP A 169 34.42 -4.79 -5.01
C ASP A 169 34.71 -4.09 -6.35
N LYS A 170 34.49 -4.78 -7.48
CA LYS A 170 34.80 -4.28 -8.83
C LYS A 170 33.55 -3.87 -9.58
N VAL A 171 33.71 -2.84 -10.40
CA VAL A 171 32.69 -2.28 -11.27
C VAL A 171 33.17 -2.37 -12.72
N LEU A 172 32.25 -2.70 -13.62
CA LEU A 172 32.54 -2.66 -15.06
C LEU A 172 32.60 -1.22 -15.54
N VAL A 173 33.70 -0.86 -16.17
CA VAL A 173 33.89 0.43 -16.84
C VAL A 173 34.35 0.24 -18.28
N THR A 174 34.13 1.25 -19.10
CA THR A 174 34.65 1.34 -20.47
C THR A 174 36.18 1.50 -20.46
N SER A 175 36.81 1.43 -21.63
CA SER A 175 38.25 1.67 -21.81
C SER A 175 38.72 2.99 -21.19
N ASP A 176 37.85 4.01 -21.22
CA ASP A 176 38.06 5.35 -20.69
C ASP A 176 37.72 5.49 -19.20
N ASP A 177 37.57 4.39 -18.46
CA ASP A 177 37.27 4.39 -17.01
C ASP A 177 35.92 5.01 -16.62
N GLN A 178 34.95 5.02 -17.55
CA GLN A 178 33.59 5.52 -17.31
C GLN A 178 32.56 4.39 -17.22
N LEU A 179 31.47 4.59 -16.50
CA LEU A 179 30.33 3.67 -16.55
C LEU A 179 29.72 3.64 -17.97
N PRO A 180 29.14 2.52 -18.42
CA PRO A 180 28.35 2.47 -19.65
C PRO A 180 27.13 3.40 -19.54
N VAL A 181 27.16 4.52 -20.27
CA VAL A 181 26.06 5.51 -20.32
C VAL A 181 25.63 5.75 -21.76
N VAL A 182 24.32 5.68 -22.01
CA VAL A 182 23.67 5.89 -23.31
C VAL A 182 22.65 7.01 -23.19
N GLU A 183 22.58 7.88 -24.21
CA GLU A 183 21.58 8.93 -24.30
C GLU A 183 20.19 8.35 -24.59
N VAL A 184 19.18 8.89 -23.91
CA VAL A 184 17.77 8.61 -24.18
C VAL A 184 17.18 9.74 -25.01
N ASP A 185 17.24 10.98 -24.52
CA ASP A 185 16.64 12.14 -25.19
C ASP A 185 17.29 13.45 -24.76
N GLU A 186 17.80 14.25 -25.70
CA GLU A 186 18.35 15.59 -25.43
C GLU A 186 17.25 16.64 -25.18
N ASN A 187 16.03 16.42 -25.68
CA ASN A 187 14.97 17.44 -25.72
C ASN A 187 13.92 17.33 -24.58
N PHE A 188 14.11 16.40 -23.64
CA PHE A 188 13.10 16.12 -22.62
C PHE A 188 13.03 17.21 -21.54
N SER A 189 11.81 17.67 -21.23
CA SER A 189 11.57 18.80 -20.33
C SER A 189 11.40 18.44 -18.85
N GLY A 190 11.51 17.15 -18.47
CA GLY A 190 11.62 16.74 -17.07
C GLY A 190 10.36 16.37 -16.24
N PRO A 191 9.07 16.68 -16.58
CA PRO A 191 8.00 16.61 -15.57
C PRO A 191 7.57 15.18 -15.23
N THR A 192 7.71 14.22 -16.15
CA THR A 192 7.21 12.85 -15.98
C THR A 192 8.28 11.82 -15.63
N VAL A 193 9.54 12.24 -15.41
CA VAL A 193 10.66 11.30 -15.31
C VAL A 193 10.51 10.26 -14.20
N ASN A 194 9.84 10.62 -13.09
CA ASN A 194 9.54 9.70 -12.00
C ASN A 194 8.51 8.64 -12.42
N ALA A 195 7.46 9.02 -13.16
CA ALA A 195 6.46 8.09 -13.67
C ALA A 195 7.08 7.12 -14.69
N ASP A 196 7.95 7.63 -15.57
CA ASP A 196 8.68 6.81 -16.53
C ASP A 196 9.72 5.89 -15.87
N LEU A 197 10.36 6.34 -14.77
CA LEU A 197 11.21 5.48 -13.94
C LEU A 197 10.40 4.33 -13.31
N HIS A 198 9.23 4.59 -12.72
CA HIS A 198 8.40 3.53 -12.15
C HIS A 198 7.90 2.56 -13.21
N TRP A 199 7.59 3.05 -14.41
CA TRP A 199 7.30 2.20 -15.56
C TRP A 199 8.51 1.33 -15.94
N LEU A 200 9.72 1.91 -15.99
CA LEU A 200 10.96 1.16 -16.21
C LEU A 200 11.26 0.12 -15.13
N MET A 201 10.87 0.37 -13.88
CA MET A 201 10.95 -0.65 -12.82
C MET A 201 10.07 -1.86 -13.13
N LYS A 202 8.86 -1.67 -13.71
CA LYS A 202 8.06 -2.80 -14.23
C LYS A 202 8.78 -3.51 -15.39
N ILE A 203 9.36 -2.75 -16.32
CA ILE A 203 10.13 -3.32 -17.44
C ILE A 203 11.31 -4.16 -16.95
N SER A 204 11.94 -3.78 -15.84
CA SER A 204 13.05 -4.55 -15.26
C SER A 204 12.66 -5.96 -14.78
N CYS A 205 11.37 -6.21 -14.56
CA CYS A 205 10.83 -7.54 -14.28
C CYS A 205 10.64 -8.40 -15.55
N THR A 206 10.83 -7.81 -16.75
CA THR A 206 10.60 -8.45 -18.05
C THR A 206 11.62 -7.98 -19.11
N TRP A 207 12.91 -8.08 -18.78
CA TRP A 207 13.99 -7.69 -19.69
C TRP A 207 13.95 -8.43 -21.04
N ASP A 208 13.42 -9.64 -21.09
CA ASP A 208 13.29 -10.46 -22.30
C ASP A 208 12.32 -9.89 -23.33
N ASP A 209 11.30 -9.15 -22.89
CA ASP A 209 10.28 -8.58 -23.79
C ASP A 209 10.68 -7.21 -24.35
N VAL A 210 11.77 -6.59 -23.88
CA VAL A 210 12.21 -5.25 -24.32
C VAL A 210 12.32 -5.17 -25.84
N LYS A 211 12.87 -6.21 -26.48
CA LYS A 211 13.01 -6.23 -27.95
C LYS A 211 11.64 -6.17 -28.63
N SER A 212 10.70 -6.99 -28.20
CA SER A 212 9.34 -7.07 -28.77
C SER A 212 8.57 -5.79 -28.52
N LEU A 213 8.57 -5.28 -27.28
CA LEU A 213 7.95 -4.00 -26.93
C LEU A 213 8.50 -2.84 -27.77
N ARG A 214 9.82 -2.76 -27.91
CA ARG A 214 10.47 -1.71 -28.72
C ARG A 214 10.03 -1.79 -30.19
N GLN A 215 10.02 -2.99 -30.77
CA GLN A 215 9.65 -3.21 -32.18
C GLN A 215 8.20 -2.82 -32.46
N ASP A 216 7.30 -3.11 -31.52
CA ASP A 216 5.89 -2.77 -31.65
C ASP A 216 5.65 -1.25 -31.51
N MET A 217 6.42 -0.57 -30.64
CA MET A 217 6.35 0.89 -30.47
C MET A 217 6.97 1.68 -31.64
N GLU A 218 8.02 1.16 -32.28
CA GLU A 218 8.73 1.82 -33.39
C GLU A 218 7.79 2.15 -34.57
N LYS A 219 6.85 1.25 -34.84
CA LYS A 219 5.90 1.37 -35.95
C LYS A 219 4.91 2.53 -35.81
N ASN A 220 4.73 3.10 -34.61
CA ASN A 220 3.59 3.97 -34.28
C ASN A 220 3.99 5.23 -33.48
N THR A 221 5.03 5.92 -33.94
CA THR A 221 5.75 6.97 -33.18
C THR A 221 5.08 8.37 -33.21
N SER A 222 3.75 8.44 -33.22
CA SER A 222 3.04 9.74 -33.15
C SER A 222 3.31 10.42 -31.79
N ALA A 223 3.65 11.72 -31.80
CA ALA A 223 4.26 12.44 -30.68
C ALA A 223 3.55 12.30 -29.32
N GLY A 224 4.33 12.18 -28.23
CA GLY A 224 3.86 12.12 -26.84
C GLY A 224 4.69 11.17 -25.96
N THR A 225 4.10 10.66 -24.88
CA THR A 225 4.70 9.74 -23.90
C THR A 225 5.23 8.43 -24.51
N MET A 226 4.56 7.92 -25.55
CA MET A 226 4.98 6.68 -26.23
C MET A 226 6.32 6.83 -26.98
N HIS A 227 6.57 8.00 -27.56
CA HIS A 227 7.84 8.28 -28.22
C HIS A 227 9.00 8.27 -27.22
N PHE A 228 8.81 8.87 -26.04
CA PHE A 228 9.84 8.89 -25.00
C PHE A 228 10.11 7.49 -24.45
N ARG A 229 9.07 6.70 -24.16
CA ARG A 229 9.22 5.30 -23.73
C ARG A 229 9.87 4.40 -24.78
N TYR A 230 9.59 4.63 -26.06
CA TYR A 230 10.33 3.99 -27.14
C TYR A 230 11.84 4.32 -27.07
N LYS A 231 12.21 5.59 -26.88
CA LYS A 231 13.63 5.99 -26.68
C LYS A 231 14.25 5.33 -25.45
N LEU A 232 13.51 5.19 -24.35
CA LEU A 232 13.97 4.45 -23.17
C LEU A 232 14.28 2.98 -23.50
N LEU A 233 13.36 2.28 -24.18
CA LEU A 233 13.58 0.89 -24.60
C LEU A 233 14.70 0.76 -25.66
N GLN A 234 14.88 1.77 -26.49
CA GLN A 234 16.01 1.87 -27.42
C GLN A 234 17.33 1.94 -26.65
N ALA A 235 17.45 2.80 -25.65
CA ALA A 235 18.65 2.90 -24.81
C ALA A 235 18.93 1.58 -24.05
N VAL A 236 17.89 0.94 -23.50
CA VAL A 236 18.00 -0.40 -22.89
C VAL A 236 18.50 -1.43 -23.91
N SER A 237 17.94 -1.46 -25.11
CA SER A 237 18.33 -2.41 -26.17
C SER A 237 19.78 -2.20 -26.62
N VAL A 238 20.24 -0.95 -26.68
CA VAL A 238 21.65 -0.60 -26.96
C VAL A 238 22.56 -1.15 -25.86
N LEU A 239 22.22 -0.95 -24.58
CA LEU A 239 22.97 -1.50 -23.46
C LEU A 239 23.00 -3.03 -23.45
N GLN A 240 21.84 -3.69 -23.61
CA GLN A 240 21.76 -5.16 -23.72
C GLN A 240 22.62 -5.69 -24.87
N GLY A 241 22.60 -5.01 -26.02
CA GLY A 241 23.41 -5.35 -27.19
C GLY A 241 24.91 -5.20 -26.94
N ALA A 242 25.32 -4.10 -26.30
CA ALA A 242 26.72 -3.77 -26.03
C ALA A 242 27.35 -4.66 -24.97
N LEU A 243 26.62 -4.90 -23.87
CA LEU A 243 27.07 -5.69 -22.73
C LEU A 243 26.91 -7.20 -23.00
N GLY A 244 25.99 -7.57 -23.89
CA GLY A 244 25.68 -8.95 -24.27
C GLY A 244 24.89 -9.73 -23.22
N ILE A 245 24.25 -9.03 -22.30
CA ILE A 245 23.35 -9.56 -21.27
C ILE A 245 21.95 -8.99 -21.50
N TYR A 246 20.92 -9.75 -21.18
CA TYR A 246 19.53 -9.25 -21.22
C TYR A 246 19.14 -8.60 -19.90
N ASP A 247 19.45 -9.25 -18.78
CA ASP A 247 19.19 -8.71 -17.45
C ASP A 247 20.18 -7.59 -17.10
N LEU A 248 19.69 -6.35 -17.07
CA LEU A 248 20.46 -5.17 -16.65
C LEU A 248 20.33 -4.90 -15.14
N GLY A 249 19.63 -5.76 -14.40
CA GLY A 249 19.38 -5.63 -12.97
C GLY A 249 18.19 -4.75 -12.62
N GLN A 250 18.25 -4.11 -11.46
CA GLN A 250 17.19 -3.26 -10.92
C GLN A 250 17.51 -1.77 -11.10
N PHE A 251 16.50 -0.93 -11.28
CA PHE A 251 16.72 0.51 -11.29
C PHE A 251 16.99 1.04 -9.88
N HIS A 252 17.97 1.93 -9.75
CA HIS A 252 18.10 2.77 -8.58
C HIS A 252 16.94 3.77 -8.54
N PHE A 253 16.26 3.85 -7.40
CA PHE A 253 14.97 4.54 -7.27
C PHE A 253 15.03 6.07 -7.43
N LYS A 254 16.23 6.65 -7.30
CA LYS A 254 16.43 8.10 -7.36
C LYS A 254 17.17 8.46 -8.65
N PRO A 255 16.53 9.14 -9.62
CA PRO A 255 17.23 9.76 -10.73
C PRO A 255 18.29 10.73 -10.22
N LEU A 256 19.51 10.66 -10.76
CA LEU A 256 20.50 11.70 -10.51
C LEU A 256 20.15 12.90 -11.40
N LYS A 257 20.21 14.11 -10.83
CA LYS A 257 19.93 15.35 -11.54
C LYS A 257 21.06 16.34 -11.25
N ASP A 258 21.59 17.00 -12.28
CA ASP A 258 22.55 18.10 -12.11
C ASP A 258 21.91 19.48 -12.31
N SER A 259 22.69 20.53 -12.07
CA SER A 259 22.28 21.92 -12.25
C SER A 259 21.99 22.30 -13.70
N ASN A 260 22.49 21.53 -14.66
CA ASN A 260 22.37 21.78 -16.09
C ASN A 260 21.12 21.11 -16.71
N GLY A 261 20.31 20.43 -15.88
CA GLY A 261 19.12 19.71 -16.31
C GLY A 261 19.42 18.37 -16.98
N CYS A 262 20.60 17.79 -16.75
CA CYS A 262 20.88 16.40 -17.08
C CYS A 262 20.23 15.48 -16.03
N ILE A 263 19.61 14.40 -16.50
CA ILE A 263 18.99 13.38 -15.66
C ILE A 263 19.59 12.02 -16.03
N VAL A 264 20.13 11.31 -15.04
CA VAL A 264 20.67 9.97 -15.22
C VAL A 264 19.82 8.95 -14.47
N LEU A 265 19.18 8.05 -15.24
CA LEU A 265 18.54 6.85 -14.72
C LEU A 265 19.58 5.75 -14.65
N THR A 266 19.66 5.00 -13.55
CA THR A 266 20.73 4.01 -13.35
C THR A 266 20.15 2.64 -13.08
N THR A 267 20.55 1.65 -13.87
CA THR A 267 20.35 0.23 -13.58
C THR A 267 21.54 -0.30 -12.78
N VAL A 268 21.30 -1.21 -11.83
CA VAL A 268 22.29 -1.80 -10.95
C VAL A 268 22.14 -3.30 -10.97
N CYS A 269 23.21 -4.03 -11.28
CA CYS A 269 23.19 -5.49 -11.37
C CYS A 269 24.45 -6.11 -10.75
N ASN A 270 24.24 -7.16 -9.93
CA ASN A 270 25.32 -8.01 -9.45
C ASN A 270 25.61 -9.13 -10.47
N VAL A 271 26.77 -9.06 -11.12
CA VAL A 271 27.20 -10.04 -12.10
C VAL A 271 27.92 -11.20 -11.41
N LYS A 272 27.30 -12.39 -11.41
CA LYS A 272 27.89 -13.60 -10.80
C LYS A 272 29.17 -14.06 -11.51
N ASP A 273 29.16 -14.05 -12.85
CA ASP A 273 30.31 -14.40 -13.69
C ASP A 273 30.70 -13.19 -14.56
N PRO A 274 31.79 -12.47 -14.23
CA PRO A 274 32.27 -11.34 -15.02
C PRO A 274 32.52 -11.65 -16.50
N LYS A 275 32.78 -12.93 -16.85
CA LYS A 275 32.99 -13.37 -18.24
C LYS A 275 31.69 -13.45 -19.04
N ALA A 276 30.53 -13.39 -18.39
CA ALA A 276 29.25 -13.34 -19.07
C ALA A 276 29.03 -12.00 -19.80
N VAL A 277 29.73 -10.94 -19.37
CA VAL A 277 29.71 -9.64 -20.04
C VAL A 277 30.78 -9.63 -21.14
N ILE A 278 30.38 -9.24 -22.35
CA ILE A 278 31.21 -9.42 -23.56
C ILE A 278 31.56 -8.09 -24.25
N LEU A 279 31.58 -7.00 -23.48
CA LEU A 279 31.95 -5.68 -23.98
C LEU A 279 33.47 -5.65 -24.28
N SER A 280 33.82 -5.61 -25.56
CA SER A 280 35.20 -5.80 -26.08
C SER A 280 36.21 -4.76 -25.58
N SER A 281 35.77 -3.54 -25.29
CA SER A 281 36.59 -2.45 -24.76
C SER A 281 36.19 -2.07 -23.32
N SER A 282 36.08 -3.07 -22.45
CA SER A 282 35.73 -2.89 -21.03
C SER A 282 36.78 -3.48 -20.09
N LYS A 283 36.75 -3.03 -18.84
CA LYS A 283 37.60 -3.52 -17.77
C LYS A 283 36.87 -3.46 -16.44
N TRP A 284 37.21 -4.38 -15.54
CA TRP A 284 36.70 -4.40 -14.18
C TRP A 284 37.66 -3.67 -13.26
N VAL A 285 37.21 -2.56 -12.67
CA VAL A 285 38.02 -1.68 -11.83
C VAL A 285 37.46 -1.67 -10.42
N SER A 286 38.33 -1.70 -9.41
CA SER A 286 37.88 -1.60 -8.02
C SER A 286 37.24 -0.25 -7.76
N PHE A 287 36.18 -0.24 -6.95
CA PHE A 287 35.47 1.00 -6.61
C PHE A 287 36.40 2.08 -6.03
N ALA A 288 37.35 1.68 -5.16
CA ALA A 288 38.34 2.58 -4.58
C ALA A 288 39.27 3.24 -5.61
N LYS A 289 39.51 2.60 -6.76
CA LYS A 289 40.31 3.18 -7.85
C LYS A 289 39.47 4.10 -8.73
N LEU A 290 38.19 3.79 -8.91
CA LEU A 290 37.25 4.63 -9.65
C LEU A 290 37.03 5.97 -8.93
N LEU A 291 36.75 5.93 -7.62
CA LEU A 291 36.48 7.13 -6.82
C LEU A 291 37.68 8.08 -6.71
N ARG A 292 38.91 7.54 -6.57
CA ARG A 292 40.14 8.36 -6.52
C ARG A 292 40.36 9.22 -7.76
N ARG A 293 39.75 8.87 -8.88
CA ARG A 293 39.91 9.59 -10.16
C ARG A 293 38.89 10.70 -10.34
N SER A 294 37.76 10.65 -9.64
CA SER A 294 36.77 11.74 -9.61
C SER A 294 37.07 12.79 -8.53
N SER A 295 37.79 12.44 -7.45
CA SER A 295 38.11 13.35 -6.34
C SER A 295 39.28 14.32 -6.58
N GLY A 296 39.65 14.58 -7.84
CA GLY A 296 40.83 15.40 -8.19
C GLY A 296 40.70 16.89 -7.90
N THR A 297 39.48 17.38 -7.63
CA THR A 297 39.17 18.77 -7.31
C THR A 297 38.45 18.79 -5.95
N GLY A 298 38.96 19.52 -4.96
CA GLY A 298 38.38 19.59 -3.61
C GLY A 298 37.03 20.32 -3.51
N SER A 299 36.27 20.38 -4.60
CA SER A 299 34.96 21.01 -4.74
C SER A 299 33.85 19.95 -4.81
N GLU A 300 32.60 20.32 -4.49
CA GLU A 300 31.46 19.43 -4.75
C GLU A 300 31.40 19.06 -6.25
N PRO A 301 31.05 17.80 -6.60
CA PRO A 301 30.98 17.35 -7.98
C PRO A 301 29.93 18.14 -8.75
N GLN A 302 30.36 18.91 -9.74
CA GLN A 302 29.48 19.77 -10.55
C GLN A 302 29.01 19.06 -11.83
N GLU A 303 29.74 18.06 -12.31
CA GLU A 303 29.39 17.31 -13.51
C GLU A 303 28.57 16.05 -13.18
N SER A 304 27.51 15.78 -13.95
CA SER A 304 26.66 14.59 -13.79
C SER A 304 27.41 13.26 -13.70
N LEU A 305 28.53 13.10 -14.41
CA LEU A 305 29.33 11.87 -14.36
C LEU A 305 30.11 11.72 -13.05
N GLU A 306 30.60 12.82 -12.47
CA GLU A 306 31.24 12.81 -11.16
C GLU A 306 30.24 12.49 -10.07
N VAL A 307 29.03 13.09 -10.14
CA VAL A 307 27.92 12.75 -9.25
C VAL A 307 27.60 11.26 -9.37
N LEU A 308 27.46 10.74 -10.59
CA LEU A 308 27.20 9.32 -10.83
C LEU A 308 28.27 8.42 -10.19
N VAL A 309 29.56 8.70 -10.41
CA VAL A 309 30.67 7.93 -9.82
C VAL A 309 30.65 8.01 -8.28
N SER A 310 30.38 9.19 -7.72
CA SER A 310 30.29 9.39 -6.27
C SER A 310 29.13 8.61 -5.62
N SER A 311 28.04 8.40 -6.36
CA SER A 311 26.85 7.67 -5.87
C SER A 311 26.93 6.15 -6.02
N VAL A 312 27.93 5.60 -6.72
CA VAL A 312 28.05 4.16 -7.01
C VAL A 312 27.99 3.30 -5.74
N SER A 313 28.68 3.70 -4.66
CA SER A 313 28.67 2.93 -3.41
C SER A 313 27.29 2.88 -2.76
N GLU A 314 26.56 4.00 -2.78
CA GLU A 314 25.19 4.06 -2.25
C GLU A 314 24.24 3.19 -3.09
N MET A 315 24.37 3.26 -4.42
CA MET A 315 23.55 2.47 -5.34
C MET A 315 23.78 0.96 -5.18
N ILE A 316 25.03 0.51 -5.06
CA ILE A 316 25.37 -0.90 -4.81
C ILE A 316 24.82 -1.34 -3.45
N LEU A 317 25.05 -0.55 -2.40
CA LEU A 317 24.55 -0.87 -1.06
C LEU A 317 23.03 -1.01 -1.08
N TYR A 318 22.31 -0.04 -1.65
CA TYR A 318 20.86 -0.09 -1.81
C TYR A 318 20.39 -1.36 -2.55
N HIS A 319 21.04 -1.71 -3.66
CA HIS A 319 20.72 -2.93 -4.40
C HIS A 319 20.94 -4.20 -3.55
N GLN A 320 22.01 -4.27 -2.76
CA GLN A 320 22.30 -5.43 -1.90
C GLN A 320 21.26 -5.60 -0.79
N VAL A 321 20.83 -4.50 -0.18
CA VAL A 321 19.94 -4.53 0.98
C VAL A 321 18.45 -4.56 0.62
N SER A 322 18.06 -4.11 -0.57
CA SER A 322 16.66 -4.04 -1.01
C SER A 322 15.99 -5.40 -1.27
N ASN A 323 16.77 -6.47 -1.35
CA ASN A 323 16.27 -7.83 -1.59
C ASN A 323 16.46 -8.76 -0.37
N ILE A 324 16.85 -8.22 0.79
CA ILE A 324 17.02 -9.01 2.01
C ILE A 324 15.63 -9.42 2.53
N ARG A 325 15.46 -10.73 2.76
CA ARG A 325 14.26 -11.30 3.39
C ARG A 325 14.43 -11.34 4.91
N LEU A 326 13.34 -11.08 5.62
CA LEU A 326 13.25 -11.40 7.04
C LEU A 326 13.25 -12.91 7.26
N ALA A 327 13.75 -13.32 8.43
CA ALA A 327 13.58 -14.68 8.91
C ALA A 327 12.10 -14.99 9.16
N LYS A 328 11.76 -16.28 9.23
CA LYS A 328 10.40 -16.73 9.55
C LYS A 328 9.92 -16.15 10.88
N GLY A 329 8.72 -15.58 10.93
CA GLY A 329 8.13 -15.04 12.15
C GLY A 329 6.99 -14.05 11.97
N LEU A 330 6.38 -13.73 13.10
CA LEU A 330 5.45 -12.61 13.25
C LEU A 330 6.23 -11.37 13.70
N TYR A 331 5.96 -10.24 13.07
CA TYR A 331 6.66 -8.98 13.29
C TYR A 331 5.67 -7.85 13.63
N LEU A 332 6.14 -6.86 14.38
CA LEU A 332 5.49 -5.55 14.49
C LEU A 332 6.16 -4.58 13.53
N GLY A 333 5.39 -3.93 12.67
CA GLY A 333 5.88 -2.87 11.76
C GLY A 333 5.32 -1.50 12.12
N TYR A 334 6.12 -0.45 11.95
CA TYR A 334 5.73 0.93 12.23
C TYR A 334 5.51 1.72 10.94
N LEU A 335 4.32 2.32 10.76
CA LEU A 335 4.03 3.14 9.57
C LEU A 335 4.29 4.62 9.85
N LYS A 336 5.14 5.25 9.05
CA LYS A 336 5.30 6.71 9.02
C LYS A 336 5.44 7.19 7.58
N LEU A 337 4.76 8.28 7.25
CA LEU A 337 4.70 8.83 5.91
C LEU A 337 5.21 10.28 5.88
N GLN A 338 5.67 10.68 4.70
CA GLN A 338 5.86 12.07 4.35
C GLN A 338 5.16 12.34 3.02
N ALA A 339 4.23 13.29 3.01
CA ALA A 339 3.62 13.78 1.79
C ALA A 339 4.55 14.81 1.13
N SER A 340 4.68 14.72 -0.19
CA SER A 340 5.29 15.76 -1.02
C SER A 340 4.31 16.18 -2.13
N LEU A 341 4.61 17.27 -2.84
CA LEU A 341 3.78 17.73 -3.97
C LEU A 341 3.63 16.67 -5.07
N GLU A 342 4.64 15.82 -5.24
CA GLU A 342 4.67 14.82 -6.31
C GLU A 342 4.25 13.42 -5.85
N LEU A 343 4.68 12.98 -4.65
CA LEU A 343 4.57 11.59 -4.21
C LEU A 343 4.38 11.48 -2.69
N ASN A 344 3.62 10.48 -2.25
CA ASN A 344 3.69 10.00 -0.85
C ASN A 344 4.95 9.15 -0.68
N ARG A 345 5.67 9.37 0.41
CA ARG A 345 6.86 8.61 0.77
C ARG A 345 6.63 7.88 2.08
N VAL A 346 7.17 6.68 2.20
CA VAL A 346 7.14 5.84 3.39
C VAL A 346 8.52 5.77 4.01
N LEU A 347 8.57 5.86 5.34
CA LEU A 347 9.80 5.74 6.11
C LEU A 347 10.19 4.26 6.23
N VAL A 348 11.43 3.94 5.90
CA VAL A 348 11.97 2.57 5.89
C VAL A 348 13.40 2.53 6.44
N PRO A 349 13.87 1.38 6.96
CA PRO A 349 15.28 1.20 7.31
C PRO A 349 16.19 1.19 6.08
N LYS A 350 17.32 1.91 6.12
CA LYS A 350 18.30 1.89 5.01
C LYS A 350 18.89 0.50 4.74
N LYS A 351 19.01 -0.34 5.77
CA LYS A 351 19.56 -1.70 5.69
C LYS A 351 18.52 -2.75 5.24
N ALA A 352 17.25 -2.39 5.11
CA ALA A 352 16.18 -3.24 4.62
C ALA A 352 15.03 -2.37 4.11
N PRO A 353 15.21 -1.67 2.97
CA PRO A 353 14.25 -0.66 2.49
C PRO A 353 12.92 -1.24 1.99
N ASN A 354 12.85 -2.56 1.81
CA ASN A 354 11.69 -3.33 1.34
C ASN A 354 10.70 -3.71 2.44
N ILE A 355 10.93 -3.25 3.67
CA ILE A 355 10.10 -3.48 4.85
C ILE A 355 9.99 -2.18 5.67
N LEU A 356 8.90 -2.04 6.41
CA LEU A 356 8.76 -0.95 7.40
C LEU A 356 9.73 -1.16 8.57
N PRO A 357 10.08 -0.12 9.35
CA PRO A 357 10.78 -0.30 10.61
C PRO A 357 10.03 -1.30 11.49
N ASN A 358 10.73 -2.31 11.99
CA ASN A 358 10.08 -3.48 12.57
C ASN A 358 10.89 -4.16 13.67
N ILE A 359 10.20 -5.02 14.41
CA ILE A 359 10.80 -5.93 15.39
C ILE A 359 10.11 -7.29 15.33
N LYS A 360 10.85 -8.38 15.56
CA LYS A 360 10.28 -9.73 15.62
C LYS A 360 9.55 -9.93 16.95
N VAL A 361 8.32 -10.44 16.88
CA VAL A 361 7.49 -10.81 18.04
C VAL A 361 7.76 -12.26 18.43
N ARG A 362 7.66 -13.18 17.46
CA ARG A 362 7.87 -14.64 17.66
C ARG A 362 8.21 -15.35 16.36
N ASP A 363 8.64 -16.61 16.44
CA ASP A 363 8.99 -17.44 15.27
C ASP A 363 7.77 -17.94 14.48
N CYS A 364 6.61 -18.04 15.11
CA CYS A 364 5.37 -18.45 14.44
C CYS A 364 4.72 -17.23 13.76
N PRO A 365 4.62 -17.18 12.41
CA PRO A 365 4.00 -16.05 11.71
C PRO A 365 2.47 -16.01 11.86
N ASN A 366 1.82 -17.15 12.08
CA ASN A 366 0.37 -17.25 12.14
C ASN A 366 -0.16 -16.57 13.40
N VAL A 367 -1.15 -15.68 13.26
CA VAL A 367 -2.00 -15.23 14.36
C VAL A 367 -3.26 -16.10 14.38
N SER A 368 -3.59 -16.69 15.51
CA SER A 368 -4.75 -17.57 15.66
C SER A 368 -6.06 -16.77 15.68
N ARG A 369 -7.19 -17.48 15.51
CA ARG A 369 -8.52 -16.87 15.65
C ARG A 369 -8.72 -16.28 17.05
N GLU A 370 -8.37 -17.05 18.08
CA GLU A 370 -8.49 -16.67 19.49
C GLU A 370 -7.64 -15.43 19.85
N GLU A 371 -6.41 -15.36 19.31
CA GLU A 371 -5.51 -14.21 19.49
C GLU A 371 -6.08 -12.95 18.84
N TRP A 372 -6.64 -13.06 17.63
CA TRP A 372 -7.18 -11.94 16.86
C TRP A 372 -8.52 -11.42 17.42
N GLU A 373 -9.46 -12.32 17.75
CA GLU A 373 -10.74 -11.97 18.39
C GLU A 373 -10.51 -11.22 19.70
N TRP A 374 -9.58 -11.71 20.52
CA TRP A 374 -9.22 -11.04 21.77
C TRP A 374 -8.64 -9.65 21.52
N LEU A 375 -7.71 -9.52 20.58
CA LEU A 375 -7.10 -8.24 20.25
C LEU A 375 -8.17 -7.22 19.81
N GLN A 376 -9.10 -7.60 18.94
CA GLN A 376 -10.21 -6.75 18.49
C GLN A 376 -11.19 -6.40 19.63
N SER A 377 -11.40 -7.31 20.59
CA SER A 377 -12.29 -7.06 21.73
C SER A 377 -11.85 -5.90 22.64
N LEU A 378 -10.55 -5.54 22.63
CA LEU A 378 -10.01 -4.42 23.40
C LEU A 378 -10.63 -3.07 22.99
N ASN A 379 -11.08 -2.93 21.75
CA ASN A 379 -11.69 -1.69 21.26
C ASN A 379 -13.20 -1.61 21.57
N ALA A 380 -13.83 -2.73 21.93
CA ALA A 380 -15.28 -2.87 21.95
C ALA A 380 -15.91 -2.73 23.34
N ASP A 381 -15.13 -2.51 24.42
CA ASP A 381 -15.58 -2.59 25.82
C ASP A 381 -16.40 -3.89 26.11
N GLN A 382 -16.13 -4.95 25.33
CA GLN A 382 -16.87 -6.22 25.33
C GLN A 382 -16.07 -7.35 26.00
N GLN A 383 -15.14 -7.04 26.90
CA GLN A 383 -14.47 -8.08 27.68
C GLN A 383 -15.45 -8.69 28.69
N VAL A 384 -16.11 -9.78 28.28
CA VAL A 384 -17.07 -10.53 29.12
C VAL A 384 -16.36 -11.55 30.03
N ALA A 385 -15.13 -11.96 29.69
CA ALA A 385 -14.39 -13.00 30.39
C ALA A 385 -12.89 -12.66 30.51
N PRO A 386 -12.19 -13.16 31.54
CA PRO A 386 -10.75 -12.98 31.69
C PRO A 386 -9.99 -13.63 30.52
N PRO A 387 -8.84 -13.06 30.11
CA PRO A 387 -8.06 -13.59 29.00
C PRO A 387 -7.55 -14.99 29.30
N THR A 388 -7.56 -15.85 28.29
CA THR A 388 -6.95 -17.19 28.38
C THR A 388 -5.43 -17.08 28.53
N GLN A 389 -4.77 -18.17 28.95
CA GLN A 389 -3.31 -18.21 29.04
C GLN A 389 -2.63 -17.87 27.70
N THR A 390 -3.20 -18.33 26.59
CA THR A 390 -2.71 -18.05 25.23
C THR A 390 -2.83 -16.57 24.89
N GLN A 391 -3.98 -15.95 25.19
CA GLN A 391 -4.22 -14.53 24.98
C GLN A 391 -3.29 -13.66 25.82
N GLU A 392 -3.08 -14.01 27.09
CA GLU A 392 -2.20 -13.27 27.99
C GLU A 392 -0.72 -13.38 27.57
N GLU A 393 -0.28 -14.54 27.08
CA GLU A 393 1.06 -14.71 26.52
C GLU A 393 1.23 -13.88 25.24
N PHE A 394 0.24 -13.88 24.34
CA PHE A 394 0.25 -13.05 23.14
C PHE A 394 0.30 -11.54 23.47
N ARG A 395 -0.50 -11.10 24.46
CA ARG A 395 -0.48 -9.72 24.99
C ARG A 395 0.92 -9.33 25.46
N LYS A 396 1.57 -10.16 26.28
CA LYS A 396 2.92 -9.91 26.78
C LYS A 396 3.94 -9.81 25.64
N GLN A 397 3.87 -10.72 24.67
CA GLN A 397 4.75 -10.69 23.51
C GLN A 397 4.58 -9.40 22.70
N LEU A 398 3.34 -8.97 22.42
CA LEU A 398 3.07 -7.72 21.72
C LEU A 398 3.52 -6.48 22.50
N ALA A 399 3.25 -6.42 23.81
CA ALA A 399 3.64 -5.30 24.66
C ALA A 399 5.17 -5.16 24.73
N GLN A 400 5.89 -6.27 24.96
CA GLN A 400 7.35 -6.27 24.99
C GLN A 400 7.96 -5.89 23.63
N ALA A 401 7.41 -6.42 22.54
CA ALA A 401 7.88 -6.08 21.20
C ALA A 401 7.61 -4.61 20.87
N THR A 402 6.45 -4.07 21.26
CA THR A 402 6.12 -2.65 21.06
C THR A 402 7.08 -1.74 21.82
N GLN A 403 7.34 -2.03 23.11
CA GLN A 403 8.30 -1.26 23.90
C GLN A 403 9.70 -1.27 23.27
N LYS A 404 10.18 -2.43 22.81
CA LYS A 404 11.46 -2.54 22.09
C LYS A 404 11.46 -1.71 20.80
N LEU A 405 10.38 -1.76 20.02
CA LEU A 405 10.27 -0.99 18.78
C LEU A 405 10.27 0.52 19.04
N PHE A 406 9.52 0.98 20.04
CA PHE A 406 9.48 2.39 20.42
C PHE A 406 10.83 2.89 20.93
N ASN A 407 11.58 2.07 21.67
CA ASN A 407 12.95 2.40 22.07
C ASN A 407 13.89 2.52 20.86
N ILE A 408 13.81 1.61 19.88
CA ILE A 408 14.60 1.71 18.63
C ILE A 408 14.24 2.99 17.84
N LEU A 409 12.96 3.36 17.88
CA LEU A 409 12.43 4.52 17.19
C LEU A 409 12.53 5.83 18.00
N ASP A 410 13.04 5.81 19.24
CA ASP A 410 13.07 6.97 20.15
C ASP A 410 11.69 7.62 20.37
N ILE A 411 10.63 6.80 20.44
CA ILE A 411 9.27 7.26 20.76
C ILE A 411 9.12 7.25 22.29
N SER A 412 8.81 8.40 22.89
CA SER A 412 8.66 8.49 24.34
C SER A 412 7.36 7.84 24.83
N GLU A 413 7.35 7.38 26.09
CA GLU A 413 6.19 6.70 26.69
C GLU A 413 4.91 7.55 26.68
N ASN A 414 5.05 8.88 26.78
CA ASN A 414 3.92 9.80 26.72
C ASN A 414 3.20 9.76 25.37
N PHE A 415 3.94 9.59 24.27
CA PHE A 415 3.37 9.46 22.93
C PHE A 415 3.03 8.00 22.59
N ALA A 416 3.67 7.02 23.24
CA ALA A 416 3.43 5.61 23.01
C ALA A 416 1.95 5.24 23.19
N ALA A 417 1.28 5.77 24.21
CA ALA A 417 -0.11 5.46 24.54
C ALA A 417 -1.13 5.85 23.45
N SER A 418 -0.84 6.90 22.66
CA SER A 418 -1.74 7.39 21.60
C SER A 418 -1.55 6.69 20.25
N HIS A 419 -0.55 5.81 20.14
CA HIS A 419 -0.39 4.96 18.96
C HIS A 419 -1.49 3.90 18.91
N ARG A 420 -1.71 3.32 17.72
CA ARG A 420 -2.80 2.39 17.45
C ARG A 420 -2.29 1.14 16.76
N ILE A 421 -2.76 -0.02 17.17
CA ILE A 421 -2.58 -1.27 16.43
C ILE A 421 -3.61 -1.32 15.31
N TYR A 422 -3.17 -1.64 14.10
CA TYR A 422 -4.04 -1.89 12.97
C TYR A 422 -4.81 -3.20 13.18
N ASP A 423 -6.13 -3.12 13.19
CA ASP A 423 -7.07 -4.16 13.66
C ASP A 423 -7.98 -4.72 12.57
N VAL A 424 -7.70 -4.41 11.30
CA VAL A 424 -8.50 -4.87 10.15
C VAL A 424 -7.98 -6.18 9.57
N GLU A 425 -6.67 -6.35 9.46
CA GLU A 425 -6.04 -7.59 8.98
C GLU A 425 -4.60 -7.74 9.47
N VAL A 426 -4.12 -8.98 9.48
CA VAL A 426 -2.69 -9.29 9.61
C VAL A 426 -2.06 -9.30 8.21
N ILE A 427 -0.97 -8.55 8.03
CA ILE A 427 -0.32 -8.40 6.73
C ILE A 427 0.63 -9.57 6.48
N GLU A 428 0.19 -10.54 5.68
CA GLU A 428 0.94 -11.73 5.32
C GLU A 428 1.79 -11.46 4.07
N PHE A 429 3.10 -11.30 4.24
CA PHE A 429 4.03 -11.10 3.11
C PHE A 429 4.29 -12.41 2.36
N SER A 430 4.38 -13.52 3.11
CA SER A 430 4.57 -14.88 2.62
C SER A 430 4.10 -15.88 3.68
N ASN A 431 4.22 -17.18 3.41
CA ASN A 431 3.94 -18.22 4.42
C ASN A 431 4.88 -18.15 5.64
N ASP A 432 6.04 -17.50 5.50
CA ASP A 432 7.05 -17.41 6.55
C ASP A 432 7.01 -16.10 7.34
N VAL A 433 6.47 -15.02 6.77
CA VAL A 433 6.58 -13.67 7.35
C VAL A 433 5.23 -12.98 7.34
N ALA A 434 4.78 -12.58 8.54
CA ALA A 434 3.54 -11.85 8.76
C ALA A 434 3.75 -10.65 9.70
N PHE A 435 2.91 -9.63 9.56
CA PHE A 435 3.03 -8.36 10.25
C PHE A 435 1.73 -7.93 10.92
N ILE A 436 1.84 -7.44 12.14
CA ILE A 436 0.86 -6.53 12.76
C ILE A 436 1.45 -5.12 12.68
N LEU A 437 0.65 -4.12 12.35
CA LEU A 437 1.14 -2.75 12.18
C LEU A 437 0.77 -1.85 13.35
N ILE A 438 1.71 -0.99 13.72
CA ILE A 438 1.52 0.12 14.63
C ILE A 438 1.44 1.41 13.79
N LEU A 439 0.40 2.17 14.06
CA LEU A 439 0.07 3.43 13.42
C LEU A 439 0.22 4.56 14.44
N PRO A 440 0.87 5.67 14.09
CA PRO A 440 0.82 6.89 14.88
C PRO A 440 -0.61 7.44 15.04
N PRO A 441 -0.81 8.42 15.92
CA PRO A 441 -2.02 9.25 15.92
C PRO A 441 -2.31 9.79 14.51
N VAL A 442 -3.58 9.89 14.14
CA VAL A 442 -4.02 10.24 12.76
C VAL A 442 -3.37 11.53 12.25
N GLU A 443 -3.16 12.49 13.14
CA GLU A 443 -2.52 13.78 12.89
C GLU A 443 -1.02 13.68 12.59
N GLU A 444 -0.37 12.62 13.06
CA GLU A 444 1.09 12.43 13.01
C GLU A 444 1.53 11.33 12.04
N VAL A 445 0.62 10.51 11.51
CA VAL A 445 0.96 9.44 10.55
C VAL A 445 1.71 9.97 9.33
N CYS A 446 1.31 11.16 8.85
CA CYS A 446 1.84 11.73 7.62
C CYS A 446 2.33 13.17 7.82
N LEU A 447 3.63 13.37 7.65
CA LEU A 447 4.26 14.68 7.68
C LEU A 447 3.89 15.47 6.42
N VAL A 448 3.47 16.71 6.59
CA VAL A 448 3.22 17.62 5.46
C VAL A 448 4.48 18.38 5.06
N PRO A 449 4.60 18.86 3.82
CA PRO A 449 5.77 19.63 3.37
C PRO A 449 6.08 20.80 4.30
N GLY A 450 7.35 20.94 4.69
CA GLY A 450 7.82 21.99 5.60
C GLY A 450 7.76 21.64 7.08
N GLN A 451 7.19 20.48 7.45
CA GLN A 451 7.33 19.92 8.79
C GLN A 451 8.55 19.00 8.86
N ASN A 452 9.29 19.10 9.96
CA ASN A 452 10.40 18.21 10.28
C ASN A 452 9.99 17.28 11.41
N ASP A 453 10.57 16.09 11.41
CA ASP A 453 10.37 15.07 12.43
C ASP A 453 11.72 14.43 12.73
N THR A 454 12.05 14.27 14.01
CA THR A 454 13.33 13.71 14.46
C THR A 454 13.57 12.32 13.87
N MET A 455 12.49 11.56 13.64
CA MET A 455 12.53 10.24 13.01
C MET A 455 13.07 10.29 11.57
N THR A 456 12.72 11.32 10.81
CA THR A 456 13.16 11.48 9.41
C THR A 456 14.61 11.91 9.29
N GLU A 457 15.19 12.45 10.36
CA GLU A 457 16.60 12.88 10.45
C GLU A 457 17.54 11.74 10.89
N LYS A 458 16.98 10.61 11.37
CA LYS A 458 17.78 9.44 11.78
C LYS A 458 18.58 8.87 10.62
N LYS A 459 19.90 8.71 10.85
CA LYS A 459 20.84 8.24 9.82
C LYS A 459 20.53 6.85 9.27
N ASP A 460 19.90 5.99 10.04
CA ASP A 460 19.59 4.60 9.66
C ASP A 460 18.24 4.44 8.96
N LEU A 461 17.44 5.51 8.87
CA LEU A 461 16.15 5.52 8.19
C LEU A 461 16.21 6.37 6.91
N THR A 462 15.31 6.09 5.98
CA THR A 462 15.17 6.84 4.73
C THR A 462 13.73 6.84 4.24
N LEU A 463 13.39 7.78 3.37
CA LEU A 463 12.06 7.94 2.81
C LEU A 463 12.05 7.50 1.35
N LEU A 464 11.25 6.47 1.05
CA LEU A 464 11.07 5.98 -0.31
C LEU A 464 9.67 6.34 -0.83
N PRO A 465 9.52 6.68 -2.13
CA PRO A 465 8.20 6.72 -2.74
C PRO A 465 7.46 5.40 -2.50
N VAL A 466 6.16 5.47 -2.20
CA VAL A 466 5.35 4.27 -1.92
C VAL A 466 5.42 3.26 -3.07
N GLN A 467 5.40 3.73 -4.32
CA GLN A 467 5.51 2.86 -5.50
C GLN A 467 6.86 2.13 -5.57
N VAL A 468 7.96 2.78 -5.19
CA VAL A 468 9.29 2.17 -5.11
C VAL A 468 9.30 1.09 -4.01
N PHE A 469 8.77 1.41 -2.83
CA PHE A 469 8.65 0.47 -1.72
C PHE A 469 7.84 -0.78 -2.13
N GLU A 470 6.68 -0.59 -2.75
CA GLU A 470 5.84 -1.69 -3.23
C GLU A 470 6.58 -2.58 -4.23
N MET A 471 7.30 -1.99 -5.18
CA MET A 471 8.08 -2.74 -6.17
C MET A 471 9.14 -3.63 -5.50
N ILE A 472 10.01 -3.06 -4.66
CA ILE A 472 11.09 -3.84 -4.01
C ILE A 472 10.52 -4.85 -3.00
N HIS A 473 9.43 -4.51 -2.32
CA HIS A 473 8.71 -5.40 -1.40
C HIS A 473 8.16 -6.62 -2.14
N MET A 474 7.44 -6.41 -3.24
CA MET A 474 6.87 -7.49 -4.04
C MET A 474 7.95 -8.30 -4.76
N CYS A 475 9.02 -7.67 -5.26
CA CYS A 475 10.18 -8.38 -5.80
C CYS A 475 10.82 -9.30 -4.75
N THR A 476 10.83 -8.89 -3.48
CA THR A 476 11.38 -9.69 -2.39
C THR A 476 10.46 -10.85 -2.00
N TYR A 477 9.18 -10.60 -1.72
CA TYR A 477 8.28 -11.58 -1.08
C TYR A 477 7.32 -12.28 -2.06
N GLN A 478 7.05 -11.69 -3.21
CA GLN A 478 6.04 -12.14 -4.18
C GLN A 478 6.57 -12.06 -5.64
N THR A 479 7.82 -12.49 -5.86
CA THR A 479 8.56 -12.33 -7.13
C THR A 479 7.79 -12.82 -8.35
N GLN A 480 7.15 -13.99 -8.26
CA GLN A 480 6.37 -14.54 -9.37
C GLN A 480 5.16 -13.66 -9.71
N LEU A 481 4.47 -13.13 -8.69
CA LEU A 481 3.30 -12.30 -8.88
C LEU A 481 3.65 -10.96 -9.53
N ILE A 482 4.69 -10.29 -9.03
CA ILE A 482 5.13 -9.01 -9.61
C ILE A 482 5.65 -9.19 -11.03
N ASN A 483 6.39 -10.26 -11.32
CA ASN A 483 6.89 -10.52 -12.68
C ASN A 483 5.74 -10.72 -13.67
N ARG A 484 4.73 -11.53 -13.32
CA ARG A 484 3.54 -11.73 -14.16
C ARG A 484 2.74 -10.45 -14.33
N TYR A 485 2.51 -9.72 -13.24
CA TYR A 485 1.80 -8.44 -13.28
C TYR A 485 2.54 -7.39 -14.12
N SER A 486 3.84 -7.18 -13.88
CA SER A 486 4.64 -6.20 -14.61
C SER A 486 4.72 -6.52 -16.10
N ARG A 487 4.88 -7.80 -16.45
CA ARG A 487 4.87 -8.26 -17.84
C ARG A 487 3.53 -7.97 -18.52
N LEU A 488 2.43 -8.43 -17.92
CA LEU A 488 1.07 -8.22 -18.45
C LEU A 488 0.74 -6.73 -18.54
N SER A 489 0.98 -5.97 -17.47
CA SER A 489 0.69 -4.54 -17.40
C SER A 489 1.44 -3.75 -18.48
N SER A 490 2.74 -4.00 -18.68
CA SER A 490 3.53 -3.27 -19.68
C SER A 490 3.10 -3.59 -21.12
N ILE A 491 2.76 -4.85 -21.41
CA ILE A 491 2.27 -5.26 -22.74
C ILE A 491 0.87 -4.72 -23.00
N LEU A 492 -0.03 -4.84 -22.02
CA LEU A 492 -1.41 -4.38 -22.12
C LEU A 492 -1.52 -2.87 -22.29
N GLU A 493 -0.75 -2.10 -21.51
CA GLU A 493 -0.66 -0.64 -21.62
C GLU A 493 -0.23 -0.23 -23.04
N MET A 494 0.74 -0.95 -23.62
CA MET A 494 1.17 -0.73 -25.00
C MET A 494 0.11 -1.11 -26.03
N ASP A 495 -0.41 -2.34 -25.95
CA ASP A 495 -1.37 -2.87 -26.92
C ASP A 495 -2.68 -2.05 -26.92
N LEU A 496 -3.11 -1.55 -25.76
CA LEU A 496 -4.29 -0.67 -25.64
C LEU A 496 -4.06 0.66 -26.37
N CYS A 497 -2.91 1.31 -26.16
CA CYS A 497 -2.60 2.54 -26.87
C CYS A 497 -2.50 2.35 -28.40
N LEU A 498 -1.89 1.24 -28.84
CA LEU A 498 -1.84 0.90 -30.28
C LEU A 498 -3.23 0.64 -30.84
N ALA A 499 -4.08 -0.10 -30.12
CA ALA A 499 -5.46 -0.35 -30.54
C ALA A 499 -6.29 0.94 -30.62
N GLN A 500 -6.13 1.86 -29.66
CA GLN A 500 -6.77 3.18 -29.68
C GLN A 500 -6.28 4.05 -30.84
N GLN A 501 -5.01 3.94 -31.24
CA GLN A 501 -4.51 4.62 -32.42
C GLN A 501 -5.14 4.06 -33.70
N VAL A 502 -5.15 2.74 -33.88
CA VAL A 502 -5.80 2.09 -35.03
C VAL A 502 -7.29 2.46 -35.10
N GLN A 503 -7.98 2.52 -33.97
CA GLN A 503 -9.37 2.97 -33.90
C GLN A 503 -9.56 4.42 -34.37
N ARG A 504 -8.62 5.32 -34.04
CA ARG A 504 -8.66 6.73 -34.47
C ARG A 504 -8.31 6.91 -35.94
N GLU A 505 -7.48 6.03 -36.49
CA GLU A 505 -7.05 6.03 -37.89
C GLU A 505 -7.99 5.24 -38.81
N ALA A 506 -8.96 4.50 -38.27
CA ALA A 506 -9.93 3.75 -39.07
C ALA A 506 -10.81 4.71 -39.90
N PHE A 507 -10.80 4.55 -41.22
CA PHE A 507 -11.52 5.43 -42.15
C PHE A 507 -12.86 4.85 -42.60
N SER A 508 -13.00 3.51 -42.60
CA SER A 508 -14.22 2.82 -43.02
C SER A 508 -14.96 2.18 -41.83
N THR A 509 -16.25 1.90 -42.01
CA THR A 509 -17.05 1.16 -41.01
C THR A 509 -16.56 -0.27 -40.81
N GLU A 510 -16.00 -0.88 -41.87
CA GLU A 510 -15.44 -2.23 -41.85
C GLU A 510 -14.14 -2.33 -41.03
N GLU A 511 -13.34 -1.26 -41.00
CA GLU A 511 -12.14 -1.15 -40.15
C GLU A 511 -12.49 -0.69 -38.73
N LEU A 512 -13.47 0.21 -38.58
CA LEU A 512 -13.81 0.81 -37.30
C LEU A 512 -14.45 -0.19 -36.33
N ALA A 513 -15.29 -1.10 -36.81
CA ALA A 513 -15.95 -2.11 -35.98
C ALA A 513 -14.96 -3.05 -35.26
N PRO A 514 -14.03 -3.76 -35.94
CA PRO A 514 -13.05 -4.61 -35.26
C PRO A 514 -12.06 -3.82 -34.41
N ALA A 515 -11.70 -2.59 -34.80
CA ALA A 515 -10.85 -1.72 -33.98
C ALA A 515 -11.53 -1.33 -32.65
N LYS A 516 -12.82 -0.96 -32.70
CA LYS A 516 -13.65 -0.71 -31.50
C LYS A 516 -13.73 -1.93 -30.59
N GLU A 517 -14.03 -3.09 -31.15
CA GLU A 517 -14.14 -4.35 -30.40
C GLU A 517 -12.82 -4.70 -29.70
N ARG A 518 -11.68 -4.52 -30.37
CA ARG A 518 -10.36 -4.77 -29.77
C ARG A 518 -10.07 -3.82 -28.61
N VAL A 519 -10.36 -2.52 -28.76
CA VAL A 519 -10.20 -1.54 -27.68
C VAL A 519 -11.09 -1.86 -26.48
N GLU A 520 -12.32 -2.28 -26.71
CA GLU A 520 -13.25 -2.68 -25.64
C GLU A 520 -12.74 -3.90 -24.88
N LYS A 521 -12.32 -4.95 -25.59
CA LYS A 521 -11.76 -6.17 -24.98
C LYS A 521 -10.51 -5.89 -24.16
N LEU A 522 -9.56 -5.10 -24.71
CA LEU A 522 -8.34 -4.73 -23.98
C LEU A 522 -8.64 -3.85 -22.76
N SER A 523 -9.58 -2.90 -22.88
CA SER A 523 -10.03 -2.08 -21.74
C SER A 523 -10.65 -2.92 -20.62
N ASN A 524 -11.46 -3.93 -20.95
CA ASN A 524 -12.04 -4.84 -19.96
C ASN A 524 -10.97 -5.67 -19.23
N ILE A 525 -9.94 -6.12 -19.94
CA ILE A 525 -8.78 -6.79 -19.35
C ILE A 525 -8.03 -5.80 -18.43
N GLN A 526 -7.81 -4.55 -18.86
CA GLN A 526 -7.12 -3.51 -18.07
C GLN A 526 -7.85 -3.26 -16.74
N THR A 527 -9.17 -3.08 -16.77
CA THR A 527 -9.99 -2.93 -15.56
C THR A 527 -9.86 -4.13 -14.62
N THR A 528 -9.80 -5.35 -15.17
CA THR A 528 -9.64 -6.57 -14.38
C THR A 528 -8.24 -6.65 -13.74
N VAL A 529 -7.19 -6.32 -14.50
CA VAL A 529 -5.81 -6.25 -14.01
C VAL A 529 -5.67 -5.20 -12.91
N ASP A 530 -6.24 -4.00 -13.10
CA ASP A 530 -6.17 -2.91 -12.12
C ASP A 530 -6.92 -3.24 -10.83
N LYS A 531 -8.12 -3.81 -10.93
CA LYS A 531 -8.88 -4.27 -9.77
C LYS A 531 -8.12 -5.36 -9.00
N ASN A 532 -7.53 -6.32 -9.71
CA ASN A 532 -6.75 -7.39 -9.10
C ASN A 532 -5.48 -6.85 -8.43
N TRP A 533 -4.76 -5.95 -9.10
CA TRP A 533 -3.56 -5.33 -8.57
C TRP A 533 -3.86 -4.48 -7.33
N LYS A 534 -4.90 -3.65 -7.38
CA LYS A 534 -5.34 -2.82 -6.26
C LYS A 534 -5.60 -3.67 -5.00
N SER A 535 -6.32 -4.78 -5.11
CA SER A 535 -6.56 -5.67 -3.96
C SER A 535 -5.30 -6.38 -3.43
N THR A 536 -4.20 -6.43 -4.19
CA THR A 536 -2.91 -6.97 -3.73
C THR A 536 -2.14 -5.97 -2.88
N ARG A 537 -2.34 -4.66 -3.11
CA ARG A 537 -1.56 -3.57 -2.52
C ARG A 537 -2.05 -3.22 -1.11
N TRP A 538 -1.49 -3.87 -0.11
CA TRP A 538 -1.84 -3.62 1.29
C TRP A 538 -1.54 -2.20 1.78
N ILE A 539 -0.40 -1.61 1.35
CA ILE A 539 0.08 -0.37 1.97
C ILE A 539 -0.84 0.82 1.69
N MET A 540 -1.44 0.90 0.50
CA MET A 540 -2.35 1.99 0.16
C MET A 540 -3.65 1.95 0.97
N ASP A 541 -4.18 0.75 1.22
CA ASP A 541 -5.37 0.56 2.07
C ASP A 541 -5.07 1.03 3.50
N ILE A 542 -3.89 0.67 4.02
CA ILE A 542 -3.46 1.06 5.37
C ILE A 542 -3.16 2.56 5.45
N ILE A 543 -2.54 3.16 4.43
CA ILE A 543 -2.33 4.62 4.38
C ILE A 543 -3.67 5.35 4.43
N THR A 544 -4.67 4.85 3.69
CA THR A 544 -6.01 5.43 3.66
C THR A 544 -6.68 5.30 5.04
N TYR A 545 -6.62 4.12 5.63
CA TYR A 545 -7.12 3.84 6.98
C TYR A 545 -6.47 4.72 8.05
N ALA A 546 -5.13 4.78 8.05
CA ALA A 546 -4.35 5.45 9.07
C ALA A 546 -4.59 6.96 9.12
N ARG A 547 -4.99 7.56 7.98
CA ARG A 547 -5.27 8.99 7.82
C ARG A 547 -6.74 9.37 8.00
N ASP A 548 -7.63 8.40 8.15
CA ASP A 548 -9.06 8.65 8.30
C ASP A 548 -9.36 9.20 9.70
N LYS A 549 -9.90 10.43 9.75
CA LYS A 549 -10.30 11.11 11.00
C LYS A 549 -11.71 10.75 11.45
N SER A 550 -12.52 10.19 10.55
CA SER A 550 -13.92 9.84 10.82
C SER A 550 -14.04 8.51 11.55
N MET A 551 -13.07 7.61 11.33
CA MET A 551 -12.96 6.33 12.01
C MET A 551 -12.04 6.51 13.23
N ARG A 552 -12.52 6.22 14.44
CA ARG A 552 -11.64 5.89 15.58
C ARG A 552 -11.05 4.48 15.35
N GLY A 553 -10.34 4.32 14.24
CA GLY A 553 -9.85 3.02 13.80
C GLY A 553 -8.59 2.61 14.54
N GLY A 554 -8.45 1.32 14.86
CA GLY A 554 -7.28 0.74 15.50
C GLY A 554 -7.40 0.70 17.02
N ILE A 555 -6.68 -0.24 17.63
CA ILE A 555 -6.67 -0.44 19.08
C ILE A 555 -5.59 0.44 19.70
N LEU A 556 -5.97 1.33 20.62
CA LEU A 556 -5.02 2.20 21.30
C LEU A 556 -4.00 1.38 22.10
N MET A 557 -2.73 1.80 22.05
CA MET A 557 -1.66 1.12 22.79
C MET A 557 -1.90 1.14 24.30
N SER A 558 -2.57 2.17 24.82
CA SER A 558 -2.98 2.23 26.23
C SER A 558 -3.84 1.03 26.65
N GLU A 559 -4.69 0.51 25.76
CA GLU A 559 -5.56 -0.65 26.04
C GLU A 559 -4.80 -1.98 26.04
N LEU A 560 -3.67 -2.07 25.33
CA LEU A 560 -2.83 -3.26 25.37
C LEU A 560 -2.06 -3.36 26.70
N THR A 561 -1.62 -2.21 27.21
CA THR A 561 -0.77 -2.11 28.40
C THR A 561 -1.54 -1.94 29.71
N SER A 562 -2.83 -1.61 29.65
CA SER A 562 -3.66 -1.50 30.85
C SER A 562 -3.79 -2.87 31.54
N PRO A 563 -3.83 -2.92 32.88
CA PRO A 563 -4.26 -4.12 33.57
C PRO A 563 -5.72 -4.44 33.18
N PRO A 564 -6.11 -5.72 33.14
CA PRO A 564 -7.50 -6.10 32.87
C PRO A 564 -8.44 -5.30 33.78
N LYS A 565 -9.50 -4.71 33.23
CA LYS A 565 -10.53 -4.04 34.05
C LYS A 565 -11.16 -5.14 34.92
N ASP A 566 -10.85 -5.17 36.21
CA ASP A 566 -11.51 -6.07 37.16
C ASP A 566 -13.00 -5.67 37.24
N VAL A 567 -13.86 -6.43 36.57
CA VAL A 567 -15.32 -6.23 36.56
C VAL A 567 -15.95 -6.52 37.94
N PHE A 568 -15.16 -6.85 38.97
CA PHE A 568 -15.64 -7.30 40.28
C PHE A 568 -15.33 -6.39 41.47
N ASN A 569 -14.76 -5.19 41.29
CA ASN A 569 -14.44 -4.28 42.41
C ASN A 569 -14.99 -2.85 42.29
N SER A 570 -15.98 -2.59 41.42
CA SER A 570 -16.62 -1.27 41.34
C SER A 570 -17.80 -1.07 42.31
N GLU A 571 -17.80 -1.75 43.45
CA GLU A 571 -18.63 -1.44 44.61
C GLU A 571 -17.70 -1.43 45.82
N LEU A 572 -17.15 -0.24 46.15
CA LEU A 572 -16.62 0.20 47.46
C LEU A 572 -15.47 1.20 47.26
N GLU A 573 -15.74 2.35 46.65
CA GLU A 573 -14.98 3.57 46.97
C GLU A 573 -15.96 4.71 47.26
N ASN A 574 -15.99 5.08 48.55
CA ASN A 574 -16.76 6.18 49.10
C ASN A 574 -16.28 7.52 48.51
N PRO A 575 -17.17 8.40 48.02
CA PRO A 575 -16.85 9.81 47.85
C PRO A 575 -17.15 10.53 49.17
N SER A 576 -16.12 10.80 49.97
CA SER A 576 -16.23 11.72 51.11
C SER A 576 -16.21 13.18 50.63
N GLU A 577 -17.36 13.82 50.84
CA GLU A 577 -17.61 15.21 51.27
C GLU A 577 -16.95 16.38 50.52
N ASP A 578 -17.78 17.23 49.90
CA ASP A 578 -18.26 18.44 50.59
C ASP A 578 -19.30 19.24 49.79
N GLY A 579 -20.34 19.74 50.49
CA GLY A 579 -20.96 21.03 50.12
C GLY A 579 -22.47 21.10 49.76
N LEU A 580 -23.34 20.74 50.71
CA LEU A 580 -24.47 21.58 51.20
C LEU A 580 -25.48 22.22 50.22
N PHE A 581 -26.74 21.72 50.20
CA PHE A 581 -27.93 22.29 50.88
C PHE A 581 -29.26 21.74 50.30
N ASP A 582 -30.03 21.07 51.17
CA ASP A 582 -31.49 21.11 51.37
C ASP A 582 -32.44 21.21 50.16
N ASN A 583 -33.36 20.25 49.98
CA ASN A 583 -34.58 20.13 50.81
C ASN A 583 -35.59 19.10 50.26
N ASN A 584 -36.18 18.37 51.21
CA ASN A 584 -37.56 17.89 51.25
C ASN A 584 -38.10 16.81 50.27
N ASN A 585 -38.19 15.61 50.85
CA ASN A 585 -39.43 14.96 51.29
C ASN A 585 -40.20 14.05 50.31
N SER A 586 -40.29 12.79 50.77
CA SER A 586 -41.46 11.89 50.80
C SER A 586 -41.44 10.65 49.89
N GLN A 587 -41.20 9.52 50.57
CA GLN A 587 -41.90 8.21 50.53
C GLN A 587 -42.94 8.05 49.40
N THR A 588 -42.96 6.93 48.65
CA THR A 588 -43.50 5.65 49.14
C THR A 588 -43.42 4.55 48.06
N GLY A 589 -43.29 3.29 48.52
CA GLY A 589 -43.89 2.05 47.97
C GLY A 589 -43.44 1.60 46.56
N CYS A 590 -42.62 0.56 46.36
CA CYS A 590 -42.68 -0.85 46.78
C CYS A 590 -43.74 -1.70 46.04
N GLN A 591 -43.28 -2.90 45.64
CA GLN A 591 -43.99 -4.11 45.19
C GLN A 591 -44.23 -4.20 43.67
N SER A 592 -43.42 -4.97 42.91
CA SER A 592 -43.41 -6.45 42.77
C SER A 592 -44.68 -6.97 42.07
N VAL A 593 -44.70 -7.91 41.13
CA VAL A 593 -44.05 -9.23 41.06
C VAL A 593 -44.08 -9.70 39.59
N ALA A 594 -43.14 -10.62 39.32
CA ALA A 594 -42.83 -11.50 38.20
C ALA A 594 -43.93 -12.09 37.28
N CYS A 595 -43.38 -12.83 36.30
CA CYS A 595 -43.89 -13.92 35.45
C CYS A 595 -44.32 -13.48 34.02
N ASP A 596 -44.05 -14.21 32.93
CA ASP A 596 -43.32 -15.46 32.70
C ASP A 596 -43.04 -15.60 31.19
N SER A 597 -41.84 -16.08 30.86
CA SER A 597 -41.48 -17.11 29.86
C SER A 597 -42.07 -17.20 28.43
N ASN A 598 -41.11 -17.35 27.49
CA ASN A 598 -41.12 -18.04 26.17
C ASN A 598 -41.88 -17.35 25.00
N GLU A 599 -41.45 -17.31 23.74
CA GLU A 599 -40.41 -18.02 22.97
C GLU A 599 -40.26 -17.31 21.57
N ILE A 600 -39.28 -17.79 20.77
CA ILE A 600 -39.09 -17.65 19.31
C ILE A 600 -37.93 -16.75 18.81
N SER A 601 -36.96 -17.47 18.24
CA SER A 601 -35.88 -17.02 17.36
C SER A 601 -36.38 -16.24 16.14
N VAL A 602 -35.68 -15.15 15.80
CA VAL A 602 -35.56 -14.67 14.42
C VAL A 602 -34.14 -14.13 14.23
N GLY A 603 -33.40 -14.73 13.30
CA GLY A 603 -32.03 -14.36 12.96
C GLY A 603 -31.91 -12.90 12.50
N LYS A 604 -30.71 -12.33 12.69
CA LYS A 604 -30.34 -11.03 12.15
C LYS A 604 -28.90 -11.05 11.65
N ASP A 605 -28.78 -11.38 10.36
CA ASP A 605 -27.77 -10.81 9.48
C ASP A 605 -27.91 -9.28 9.48
N ASN A 606 -26.80 -8.55 9.68
CA ASN A 606 -26.60 -7.19 9.18
C ASN A 606 -25.17 -6.69 9.48
N ILE A 607 -24.19 -7.16 8.71
CA ILE A 607 -22.95 -6.40 8.49
C ILE A 607 -23.05 -5.79 7.10
N LYS A 608 -23.31 -4.48 7.07
CA LYS A 608 -23.27 -3.69 5.83
C LYS A 608 -21.83 -3.60 5.37
N ILE A 609 -21.55 -4.32 4.29
CA ILE A 609 -20.34 -4.22 3.48
C ILE A 609 -20.04 -2.74 3.20
N ALA A 610 -18.92 -2.25 3.71
CA ALA A 610 -18.38 -0.94 3.38
C ALA A 610 -18.12 -0.89 1.87
N LYS A 611 -18.77 0.04 1.18
CA LYS A 611 -18.46 0.35 -0.22
C LYS A 611 -17.08 1.00 -0.26
N PHE A 612 -16.11 0.24 -0.76
CA PHE A 612 -14.75 0.69 -1.02
C PHE A 612 -14.76 1.89 -1.97
N TYR A 613 -14.09 2.97 -1.55
CA TYR A 613 -13.82 4.15 -2.36
C TYR A 613 -12.70 3.84 -3.37
N ASP A 614 -12.91 4.23 -4.63
CA ASP A 614 -11.93 4.09 -5.71
C ASP A 614 -11.19 5.40 -5.98
N PRO A 615 -9.87 5.49 -5.83
CA PRO A 615 -9.11 6.70 -6.18
C PRO A 615 -8.92 6.89 -7.69
N ASN A 616 -9.33 5.93 -8.54
CA ASN A 616 -9.25 6.03 -9.99
C ASN A 616 -10.61 6.14 -10.70
N ASP A 617 -11.74 6.18 -9.97
CA ASP A 617 -13.04 6.53 -10.55
C ASP A 617 -13.18 8.07 -10.62
N GLU A 618 -12.56 8.68 -11.63
CA GLU A 618 -13.12 9.89 -12.23
C GLU A 618 -13.69 9.53 -13.61
N GLU A 619 -14.81 8.81 -13.62
CA GLU A 619 -15.72 8.87 -14.76
C GLU A 619 -16.99 9.66 -14.43
N PRO A 620 -17.43 10.55 -15.34
CA PRO A 620 -18.54 11.46 -15.11
C PRO A 620 -19.87 10.69 -15.21
N LYS A 621 -20.54 10.47 -14.07
CA LYS A 621 -21.88 9.83 -14.04
C LYS A 621 -22.90 10.65 -14.86
N ILE A 622 -23.24 10.12 -16.04
CA ILE A 622 -24.43 10.46 -16.81
C ILE A 622 -25.51 9.47 -16.36
N ASN A 623 -26.58 9.94 -15.71
CA ASN A 623 -27.72 9.10 -15.36
C ASN A 623 -28.93 9.46 -16.22
N GLY A 624 -29.34 8.49 -17.04
CA GLY A 624 -30.66 8.39 -17.62
C GLY A 624 -30.98 6.92 -17.87
N HIS A 625 -31.59 6.23 -16.89
CA HIS A 625 -32.82 5.45 -17.07
C HIS A 625 -33.14 4.55 -15.84
N VAL A 626 -34.29 4.89 -15.24
CA VAL A 626 -35.39 4.04 -14.73
C VAL A 626 -35.10 2.56 -14.40
N LYS A 627 -35.25 2.19 -13.12
CA LYS A 627 -35.89 0.93 -12.72
C LYS A 627 -36.78 1.12 -11.48
N LYS A 628 -37.90 0.40 -11.53
CA LYS A 628 -39.10 0.40 -10.68
C LYS A 628 -38.84 -0.06 -9.25
N GLU A 629 -39.67 0.48 -8.37
CA GLU A 629 -39.80 0.26 -6.92
C GLU A 629 -40.21 -1.17 -6.52
N THR A 630 -39.70 -1.62 -5.38
CA THR A 630 -40.49 -2.23 -4.27
C THR A 630 -39.79 -1.88 -2.96
N GLY A 631 -40.57 -1.38 -1.99
CA GLY A 631 -40.10 -0.47 -0.94
C GLY A 631 -39.73 -1.08 0.40
N GLU A 632 -38.90 -0.32 1.13
CA GLU A 632 -38.74 -0.24 2.59
C GLU A 632 -37.99 1.07 2.92
N PRO A 633 -38.11 1.65 4.14
CA PRO A 633 -37.97 3.09 4.37
C PRO A 633 -36.53 3.60 4.20
N SER A 634 -36.34 4.55 3.28
CA SER A 634 -35.06 5.17 2.94
C SER A 634 -34.54 6.08 4.06
N VAL A 635 -33.29 5.87 4.49
CA VAL A 635 -32.47 6.85 5.21
C VAL A 635 -32.45 8.16 4.40
N PRO A 636 -32.61 9.34 5.01
CA PRO A 636 -32.59 10.60 4.25
C PRO A 636 -31.24 10.78 3.56
N ASN A 637 -31.24 10.82 2.23
CA ASN A 637 -30.06 11.16 1.44
C ASN A 637 -29.56 12.54 1.87
N SER A 638 -28.41 12.57 2.52
CA SER A 638 -27.67 13.77 2.85
C SER A 638 -26.51 13.95 1.88
N GLY A 639 -26.13 15.20 1.62
CA GLY A 639 -25.04 15.55 0.71
C GLY A 639 -24.26 16.75 1.23
N ILE A 640 -23.06 16.97 0.70
CA ILE A 640 -22.23 18.13 1.07
C ILE A 640 -22.26 19.11 -0.10
N LEU A 641 -22.75 20.32 0.14
CA LEU A 641 -22.66 21.43 -0.81
C LEU A 641 -21.46 22.30 -0.48
N GLN A 642 -20.72 22.67 -1.53
CA GLN A 642 -19.65 23.65 -1.43
C GLN A 642 -20.08 24.91 -2.15
N VAL A 643 -20.24 25.99 -1.39
CA VAL A 643 -20.83 27.24 -1.88
C VAL A 643 -19.84 28.38 -1.70
N TYR A 644 -19.52 29.06 -2.78
CA TYR A 644 -18.54 30.15 -2.84
C TYR A 644 -19.22 31.51 -2.67
N ALA A 645 -18.49 32.48 -2.11
CA ALA A 645 -18.97 33.85 -1.96
C ALA A 645 -18.57 34.73 -3.14
N ALA A 646 -19.54 35.05 -4.00
CA ALA A 646 -19.41 35.99 -5.12
C ALA A 646 -20.08 37.34 -4.80
N TYR A 647 -19.77 37.88 -3.62
CA TYR A 647 -20.16 39.21 -3.16
C TYR A 647 -19.07 39.74 -2.23
N ASP A 648 -19.12 41.03 -1.89
CA ASP A 648 -18.14 41.60 -0.98
C ASP A 648 -18.35 41.04 0.44
N THR A 649 -17.34 40.35 0.95
CA THR A 649 -17.35 39.77 2.31
C THR A 649 -16.28 40.39 3.19
N GLY A 650 -15.36 41.21 2.65
CA GLY A 650 -14.11 41.55 3.34
C GLY A 650 -13.14 40.38 3.56
N LEU A 651 -13.44 39.18 3.04
CA LEU A 651 -12.56 38.00 3.06
C LEU A 651 -11.83 37.84 1.73
N SER A 652 -10.78 37.02 1.70
CA SER A 652 -10.02 36.73 0.48
C SER A 652 -10.93 36.16 -0.62
N ARG A 653 -10.68 36.54 -1.88
CA ARG A 653 -11.40 35.99 -3.04
C ARG A 653 -11.32 34.46 -3.06
N GLY A 654 -12.40 33.79 -3.47
CA GLY A 654 -12.50 32.32 -3.47
C GLY A 654 -12.90 31.70 -2.13
N THR A 655 -13.28 32.49 -1.13
CA THR A 655 -13.82 31.98 0.15
C THR A 655 -15.08 31.15 -0.09
N ARG A 656 -15.17 29.99 0.57
CA ARG A 656 -16.25 29.03 0.43
C ARG A 656 -16.69 28.44 1.76
N VAL A 657 -17.96 28.03 1.82
CA VAL A 657 -18.55 27.33 2.96
C VAL A 657 -18.93 25.91 2.52
N ARG A 658 -18.63 24.91 3.33
CA ARG A 658 -19.09 23.53 3.14
C ARG A 658 -20.27 23.30 4.08
N LEU A 659 -21.42 22.94 3.52
CA LEU A 659 -22.65 22.70 4.25
C LEU A 659 -23.07 21.24 4.09
N HIS A 660 -23.40 20.58 5.19
CA HIS A 660 -24.14 19.32 5.15
C HIS A 660 -25.61 19.65 4.96
N VAL A 661 -26.22 19.12 3.91
CA VAL A 661 -27.60 19.38 3.52
C VAL A 661 -28.35 18.07 3.27
N THR A 662 -29.67 18.13 3.26
CA THR A 662 -30.55 16.99 2.93
C THR A 662 -31.27 17.25 1.62
N GLU A 663 -31.92 16.23 1.04
CA GLU A 663 -32.77 16.41 -0.16
C GLU A 663 -33.87 17.47 0.02
N LYS A 664 -34.26 17.77 1.27
CA LYS A 664 -35.26 18.80 1.58
C LYS A 664 -34.69 20.21 1.69
N THR A 665 -33.37 20.36 1.80
CA THR A 665 -32.74 21.67 2.03
C THR A 665 -32.87 22.56 0.80
N THR A 666 -33.44 23.75 1.00
CA THR A 666 -33.76 24.71 -0.06
C THR A 666 -32.59 25.68 -0.33
N SER A 667 -32.62 26.31 -1.50
CA SER A 667 -31.63 27.32 -1.88
C SER A 667 -31.66 28.52 -0.92
N ARG A 668 -32.84 28.91 -0.42
CA ARG A 668 -33.00 29.96 0.60
C ARG A 668 -32.29 29.61 1.90
N GLU A 669 -32.44 28.38 2.39
CA GLU A 669 -31.73 27.92 3.59
C GLU A 669 -30.21 27.92 3.37
N VAL A 670 -29.75 27.48 2.20
CA VAL A 670 -28.33 27.52 1.83
C VAL A 670 -27.80 28.95 1.83
N ILE A 671 -28.49 29.90 1.20
CA ILE A 671 -28.10 31.32 1.17
C ILE A 671 -27.95 31.86 2.60
N ASN A 672 -28.97 31.65 3.43
CA ASN A 672 -29.00 32.15 4.80
C ASN A 672 -27.85 31.58 5.63
N LEU A 673 -27.58 30.28 5.52
CA LEU A 673 -26.48 29.61 6.23
C LEU A 673 -25.11 30.14 5.78
N VAL A 674 -24.90 30.28 4.46
CA VAL A 674 -23.62 30.78 3.91
C VAL A 674 -23.36 32.21 4.38
N VAL A 675 -24.32 33.11 4.23
CA VAL A 675 -24.12 34.52 4.59
C VAL A 675 -23.93 34.69 6.11
N ARG A 676 -24.72 34.01 6.95
CA ARG A 676 -24.55 34.03 8.41
C ARG A 676 -23.17 33.52 8.83
N GLN A 677 -22.71 32.40 8.26
CA GLN A 677 -21.42 31.81 8.59
C GLN A 677 -20.26 32.74 8.19
N LEU A 678 -20.37 33.40 7.04
CA LEU A 678 -19.36 34.33 6.56
C LEU A 678 -19.34 35.62 7.39
N ASN A 679 -20.49 36.19 7.76
CA ASN A 679 -20.57 37.32 8.69
C ASN A 679 -19.89 36.99 10.02
N LYS A 680 -20.16 35.81 10.60
CA LYS A 680 -19.50 35.36 11.84
C LYS A 680 -17.98 35.25 11.67
N THR A 681 -17.53 34.72 10.52
CA THR A 681 -16.12 34.55 10.20
C THR A 681 -15.38 35.89 10.09
N VAL A 682 -16.02 36.90 9.48
CA VAL A 682 -15.47 38.26 9.36
C VAL A 682 -15.25 38.90 10.74
N THR A 683 -16.26 38.79 11.62
CA THR A 683 -16.19 39.29 13.00
C THR A 683 -15.10 38.59 13.81
N GLN A 684 -15.02 37.26 13.74
CA GLN A 684 -14.01 36.47 14.45
C GLN A 684 -12.58 36.78 13.99
N LYS A 685 -12.39 37.10 12.71
CA LYS A 685 -11.07 37.42 12.14
C LYS A 685 -10.71 38.91 12.22
N GLY A 686 -11.55 39.74 12.84
CA GLY A 686 -11.33 41.18 12.96
C GLY A 686 -11.18 41.89 11.61
N LYS A 687 -11.84 41.40 10.56
CA LYS A 687 -11.76 41.96 9.20
C LYS A 687 -12.83 43.04 8.99
N THR A 688 -12.49 44.07 8.22
CA THR A 688 -13.41 45.16 7.85
C THR A 688 -14.15 44.80 6.57
N GLY A 689 -15.29 44.12 6.70
CA GLY A 689 -16.20 43.79 5.58
C GLY A 689 -17.65 44.15 5.91
N PRO A 690 -18.53 44.29 4.90
CA PRO A 690 -19.94 44.56 5.12
C PRO A 690 -20.61 43.40 5.88
N GLN A 691 -21.40 43.72 6.91
CA GLN A 691 -22.23 42.74 7.62
C GLN A 691 -23.67 42.82 7.14
N TYR A 692 -24.13 41.73 6.52
CA TYR A 692 -25.48 41.63 5.99
C TYR A 692 -26.46 41.14 7.05
N ARG A 693 -27.50 41.93 7.35
CA ARG A 693 -28.53 41.56 8.31
C ARG A 693 -29.56 40.61 7.71
N GLU A 694 -30.38 39.97 8.53
CA GLU A 694 -31.32 38.95 8.06
C GLU A 694 -32.37 39.49 7.08
N ASP A 695 -32.79 40.74 7.26
CA ASP A 695 -33.68 41.49 6.37
C ASP A 695 -33.06 41.78 4.99
N GLN A 696 -31.74 41.70 4.86
CA GLN A 696 -31.00 41.92 3.61
C GLN A 696 -30.71 40.61 2.86
N LEU A 697 -30.99 39.45 3.46
CA LEU A 697 -30.70 38.15 2.84
C LEU A 697 -31.55 37.89 1.59
N ASP A 698 -32.69 38.56 1.46
CA ASP A 698 -33.57 38.47 0.27
C ASP A 698 -32.94 39.09 -0.98
N GLU A 699 -31.92 39.94 -0.81
CA GLU A 699 -31.14 40.51 -1.92
C GLU A 699 -30.14 39.53 -2.51
N PHE A 700 -29.95 38.35 -1.89
CA PHE A 700 -29.03 37.31 -2.36
C PHE A 700 -29.77 36.22 -3.14
N CYS A 701 -29.02 35.56 -4.02
CA CYS A 701 -29.48 34.38 -4.74
C CYS A 701 -28.36 33.34 -4.83
N LEU A 702 -28.76 32.08 -4.96
CA LEU A 702 -27.86 30.95 -5.19
C LEU A 702 -27.78 30.71 -6.69
N VAL A 703 -26.58 30.65 -7.23
CA VAL A 703 -26.35 30.44 -8.67
C VAL A 703 -25.40 29.27 -8.91
N ALA A 704 -25.70 28.45 -9.91
CA ALA A 704 -24.81 27.41 -10.42
C ALA A 704 -24.07 27.93 -11.66
N VAL A 705 -22.75 27.83 -11.69
CA VAL A 705 -21.88 28.36 -12.76
C VAL A 705 -21.09 27.25 -13.43
N ILE A 706 -21.10 27.22 -14.77
CA ILE A 706 -20.30 26.33 -15.62
C ILE A 706 -19.71 27.14 -16.77
N GLY A 707 -18.38 27.22 -16.83
CA GLY A 707 -17.68 28.07 -17.80
C GLY A 707 -18.22 29.50 -17.76
N ALA A 708 -18.62 30.03 -18.92
CA ALA A 708 -19.19 31.38 -19.05
C ALA A 708 -20.74 31.44 -18.86
N ARG A 709 -21.37 30.39 -18.30
CA ARG A 709 -22.83 30.33 -18.10
C ARG A 709 -23.17 30.24 -16.62
N GLU A 710 -24.21 30.96 -16.19
CA GLU A 710 -24.80 30.83 -14.85
C GLU A 710 -26.30 30.51 -14.92
N ARG A 711 -26.80 29.85 -13.88
CA ARG A 711 -28.22 29.61 -13.64
C ARG A 711 -28.58 29.97 -12.21
N ILE A 712 -29.53 30.89 -12.06
CA ILE A 712 -30.10 31.24 -10.76
C ILE A 712 -31.05 30.12 -10.31
N LEU A 713 -30.86 29.65 -9.08
CA LEU A 713 -31.74 28.68 -8.43
C LEU A 713 -32.81 29.45 -7.66
N ARG A 714 -34.07 29.03 -7.82
CA ARG A 714 -35.19 29.61 -7.07
C ARG A 714 -35.01 29.32 -5.58
N ASP A 715 -35.54 30.19 -4.73
CA ASP A 715 -35.41 30.08 -3.28
C ASP A 715 -35.93 28.76 -2.72
N ASP A 716 -37.02 28.23 -3.29
CA ASP A 716 -37.65 26.95 -2.96
C ASP A 716 -36.96 25.73 -3.61
N TYR A 717 -35.99 25.95 -4.50
CA TYR A 717 -35.31 24.88 -5.20
C TYR A 717 -34.35 24.13 -4.27
N GLN A 718 -34.34 22.79 -4.35
CA GLN A 718 -33.46 21.93 -3.57
C GLN A 718 -32.17 21.65 -4.35
N PRO A 719 -30.99 22.17 -3.92
CA PRO A 719 -29.78 22.09 -4.74
C PRO A 719 -29.23 20.67 -4.93
N LEU A 720 -29.64 19.68 -4.13
CA LEU A 720 -29.29 18.27 -4.37
C LEU A 720 -30.01 17.67 -5.58
N HIS A 721 -31.12 18.28 -6.04
CA HIS A 721 -31.86 17.88 -7.23
C HIS A 721 -31.37 18.56 -8.52
N LEU A 722 -30.21 19.25 -8.47
CA LEU A 722 -29.58 19.86 -9.64
C LEU A 722 -29.38 18.81 -10.73
N GLN A 723 -29.73 19.15 -11.98
CA GLN A 723 -29.60 18.25 -13.12
C GLN A 723 -28.40 18.62 -13.99
N ASN A 724 -27.86 17.64 -14.73
CA ASN A 724 -26.85 17.89 -15.76
C ASN A 724 -27.35 18.98 -16.75
N PRO A 725 -26.49 19.92 -17.21
CA PRO A 725 -25.05 19.98 -16.95
C PRO A 725 -24.67 20.60 -15.60
N TRP A 726 -25.60 21.29 -14.91
CA TRP A 726 -25.34 22.16 -13.76
C TRP A 726 -24.68 21.48 -12.56
N THR A 727 -24.85 20.16 -12.42
CA THR A 727 -24.16 19.30 -11.44
C THR A 727 -22.64 19.32 -11.57
N LYS A 728 -22.11 19.64 -12.76
CA LYS A 728 -20.67 19.80 -13.03
C LYS A 728 -20.14 21.20 -12.69
N GLY A 729 -21.02 22.10 -12.24
CA GLY A 729 -20.70 23.49 -11.95
C GLY A 729 -20.41 23.78 -10.49
N ARG A 730 -20.00 25.02 -10.23
CA ARG A 730 -19.79 25.53 -8.87
C ARG A 730 -21.00 26.35 -8.42
N LEU A 731 -21.37 26.20 -7.16
CA LEU A 731 -22.43 27.00 -6.54
C LEU A 731 -21.83 28.27 -5.92
N TYR A 732 -22.45 29.41 -6.20
CA TYR A 732 -22.08 30.70 -5.64
C TYR A 732 -23.30 31.37 -5.00
N VAL A 733 -23.09 32.05 -3.88
CA VAL A 733 -24.01 33.08 -3.41
C VAL A 733 -23.55 34.41 -3.99
N ARG A 734 -24.45 35.16 -4.63
CA ARG A 734 -24.20 36.51 -5.12
C ARG A 734 -25.41 37.42 -4.87
N MET A 735 -25.18 38.72 -4.86
CA MET A 735 -26.28 39.70 -4.83
C MET A 735 -27.06 39.66 -6.15
N LYS A 736 -28.38 39.82 -6.07
CA LYS A 736 -29.29 39.89 -7.24
C LYS A 736 -28.95 41.08 -8.14
N SER A 737 -28.46 42.19 -7.55
CA SER A 737 -28.02 43.39 -8.27
C SER A 737 -26.70 43.21 -9.03
N ASN A 738 -25.86 42.24 -8.67
CA ASN A 738 -24.55 42.02 -9.28
C ASN A 738 -24.53 40.76 -10.15
N LEU A 739 -25.04 40.90 -11.37
CA LEU A 739 -25.34 39.78 -12.28
C LEU A 739 -24.12 38.98 -12.75
N LEU A 740 -22.90 39.54 -12.73
CA LEU A 740 -21.71 38.89 -13.30
C LEU A 740 -20.70 38.42 -12.25
N ALA A 741 -20.91 38.70 -10.97
CA ALA A 741 -19.92 38.44 -9.93
C ALA A 741 -19.50 36.96 -9.83
N ALA A 742 -20.45 36.03 -10.01
CA ALA A 742 -20.18 34.61 -9.91
C ALA A 742 -19.37 34.08 -11.11
N ILE A 743 -19.68 34.55 -12.33
CA ILE A 743 -18.91 34.20 -13.54
C ILE A 743 -17.49 34.76 -13.45
N GLN A 744 -17.33 36.02 -13.03
CA GLN A 744 -16.01 36.66 -12.89
C GLN A 744 -15.12 35.94 -11.87
N GLN A 745 -15.69 35.47 -10.75
CA GLN A 745 -14.94 34.65 -9.79
C GLN A 745 -14.68 33.21 -10.27
N GLY A 746 -15.59 32.64 -11.05
CA GLY A 746 -15.42 31.33 -11.68
C GLY A 746 -14.16 31.26 -12.54
N HIS A 747 -13.97 32.26 -13.40
CA HIS A 747 -12.79 32.35 -14.27
C HIS A 747 -11.48 32.68 -13.53
N ALA A 748 -11.53 33.44 -12.43
CA ALA A 748 -10.33 33.81 -11.67
C ALA A 748 -9.70 32.67 -10.85
N THR A 749 -10.36 31.51 -10.76
CA THR A 749 -9.87 30.31 -10.05
C THR A 749 -9.61 29.11 -10.96
N GLU A 750 -9.64 29.31 -12.29
CA GLU A 750 -9.28 28.32 -13.33
C GLU A 750 -7.92 28.63 -14.00
N VAL A 751 -7.18 29.64 -13.51
CA VAL A 751 -5.81 29.98 -13.96
C VAL A 751 -4.79 29.52 -12.94
#